data_AF-A0A6L9K7K2-F1
#
_entry.id   AF-A0A6L9K7K2-F1
#
_cell.length_a   1.000
_cell.length_b   1.000
_cell.length_c   1.000
_cell.angle_alpha   90.00
_cell.angle_beta   90.00
_cell.angle_gamma   90.00
#
_symmetry.space_group_name_H-M   'P 1'
#
loop_
_entity.id
_entity.type
_entity.pdbx_description
1 polymer ?
#
loop_
_entity_poly.entity_id
_entity_poly.type
_entity_poly.pdbx_seq_one_letter_code
_entity_poly.pdbx_strand_id
1 'polypeptide(L)'
;MKQNKVSILVLITLILVSWNNLFSQPTDNPIATFYNSSQYSGEGYPIWTDDIKWNNVIDMSTYTNGANDFAKFESARDLLYSQGGGVLYYPAGIYDFKDHPTDPNGGRGLHLKKGVVIRGAEPGTNKWAIKNRANTTDDSGLSDLQTVFLFPTWDKKTSPVGEFAVKAGNGLVPRTWNQIGLMPEKANGEHLRDVNYVGVAWVKFKFATVYFGDDFAWDEVSTTYATAGAWKSSSAKTTNEYGQNWADRIPDGTHPFDPFTGSVPNGYVRNGSKCRFIFGCRFENAVVTDDIWKHGGDAATANYGYFGSRFIGRIVMGGEHIFVANTIIPKSTESFYYDMKLKLISNSVVLKTVCFDYSRSIGIDINKSLTSQRGNLCLFTGADKGSYYLDDLIVQDNYVWQHGNKGYELSGKWMVVRRNVREGKTLIGNNTVQNPTSDDVYGFGLSFNGGKGWFNTLSGGDEAGGASDNMSRGMDMGGWNLWVDNNYINGQGSWPGNDGEGILWQVNGANNHAFSVAVTNNEQGPSRNCAFVSTSYIAPWGTHIMGMLQGWNKVFKVGTWGPGIYRFEDFSVVGNDNQDIAKTSTGVYKDVMYDTDCSGPANGIPTNLSVVKDVVNKCNIISWTDNSTNESSFRVERKEVGGATWSLLAYRPRNATGGNNGPQNPDGWQVITTGICANQYLDLNPQQWYDYTAINGKNYEYRVVAIGCDQNDLSVVTVPQAPSKVDLVNDIVNGLLIYPVPVKDILNIRLENRFEGKLTIEIVDLQGKTVLSKNTYKQSDVLNETLNLNTLSKGAYLYKMKGNGLSIVSIILVE
;
A
#
# COMPACT_ATOMS: atom_id res chain seq x y z
N MET A 1 -43.75 -1.12 -55.12
CA MET A 1 -43.62 -0.21 -53.95
C MET A 1 -43.52 -0.89 -52.57
N LYS A 2 -43.37 -2.24 -52.45
CA LYS A 2 -43.26 -2.91 -51.13
C LYS A 2 -41.90 -3.57 -50.81
N GLN A 3 -40.95 -3.62 -51.74
CA GLN A 3 -39.63 -4.25 -51.50
C GLN A 3 -38.52 -3.28 -51.04
N ASN A 4 -38.66 -1.96 -51.20
CA ASN A 4 -37.60 -1.01 -50.83
C ASN A 4 -37.66 -0.51 -49.38
N LYS A 5 -38.72 -0.79 -48.62
CA LYS A 5 -38.84 -0.32 -47.22
C LYS A 5 -38.12 -1.24 -46.22
N VAL A 6 -38.00 -2.54 -46.50
CA VAL A 6 -37.37 -3.50 -45.57
C VAL A 6 -35.84 -3.38 -45.63
N SER A 7 -35.25 -3.17 -46.80
CA SER A 7 -33.79 -2.99 -46.95
C SER A 7 -33.30 -1.66 -46.38
N ILE A 8 -34.09 -0.58 -46.46
CA ILE A 8 -33.75 0.73 -45.87
C ILE A 8 -33.87 0.68 -44.35
N LEU A 9 -34.88 -0.01 -43.79
CA LEU A 9 -35.00 -0.16 -42.33
C LEU A 9 -33.85 -1.02 -41.76
N VAL A 10 -33.47 -2.10 -42.44
CA VAL A 10 -32.34 -2.96 -42.04
C VAL A 10 -31.00 -2.24 -42.18
N LEU A 11 -30.77 -1.45 -43.25
CA LEU A 11 -29.57 -0.61 -43.37
C LEU A 11 -29.52 0.48 -42.30
N ILE A 12 -30.63 1.16 -42.01
CA ILE A 12 -30.71 2.18 -40.95
C ILE A 12 -30.51 1.55 -39.56
N THR A 13 -31.00 0.33 -39.32
CA THR A 13 -30.79 -0.38 -38.05
C THR A 13 -29.34 -0.88 -37.94
N LEU A 14 -28.72 -1.36 -39.01
CA LEU A 14 -27.29 -1.73 -39.05
C LEU A 14 -26.36 -0.50 -38.95
N ILE A 15 -26.78 0.66 -39.46
CA ILE A 15 -26.05 1.93 -39.32
C ILE A 15 -26.24 2.52 -37.91
N LEU A 16 -27.42 2.42 -37.30
CA LEU A 16 -27.64 2.83 -35.91
C LEU A 16 -26.96 1.90 -34.89
N VAL A 17 -26.89 0.59 -35.18
CA VAL A 17 -26.16 -0.39 -34.36
C VAL A 17 -24.65 -0.27 -34.57
N SER A 18 -24.16 0.13 -35.76
CA SER A 18 -22.72 0.38 -35.97
C SER A 18 -22.26 1.74 -35.44
N TRP A 19 -23.13 2.76 -35.36
CA TRP A 19 -22.81 4.04 -34.73
C TRP A 19 -22.87 4.00 -33.20
N ASN A 20 -23.76 3.20 -32.58
CA ASN A 20 -23.73 2.99 -31.12
C ASN A 20 -22.55 2.10 -30.66
N ASN A 21 -21.90 1.38 -31.58
CA ASN A 21 -20.67 0.63 -31.32
C ASN A 21 -19.39 1.43 -31.63
N LEU A 22 -19.50 2.69 -32.07
CA LEU A 22 -18.39 3.64 -32.10
C LEU A 22 -18.27 4.29 -30.72
N PHE A 23 -17.51 3.60 -29.84
CA PHE A 23 -17.09 4.00 -28.49
C PHE A 23 -18.20 4.06 -27.43
N SER A 24 -18.81 2.92 -27.08
CA SER A 24 -19.47 2.82 -25.78
C SER A 24 -18.44 3.03 -24.67
N GLN A 25 -18.72 3.92 -23.73
CA GLN A 25 -17.87 4.16 -22.56
C GLN A 25 -17.65 2.85 -21.79
N PRO A 26 -16.42 2.56 -21.31
CA PRO A 26 -16.17 1.30 -20.64
C PRO A 26 -16.80 1.30 -19.25
N THR A 27 -17.63 0.28 -18.97
CA THR A 27 -18.38 0.15 -17.71
C THR A 27 -17.95 -1.05 -16.87
N ASP A 28 -16.97 -1.82 -17.31
CA ASP A 28 -16.42 -2.97 -16.62
C ASP A 28 -15.51 -2.56 -15.44
N ASN A 29 -15.26 -3.49 -14.52
CA ASN A 29 -14.17 -3.35 -13.54
C ASN A 29 -12.85 -3.75 -14.22
N PRO A 30 -11.92 -2.82 -14.51
CA PRO A 30 -10.69 -3.14 -15.23
C PRO A 30 -9.77 -4.10 -14.45
N ILE A 31 -9.83 -4.09 -13.12
CA ILE A 31 -9.06 -5.01 -12.27
C ILE A 31 -9.58 -6.44 -12.45
N ALA A 32 -10.90 -6.60 -12.38
CA ALA A 32 -11.55 -7.89 -12.61
C ALA A 32 -11.28 -8.39 -14.04
N THR A 33 -11.42 -7.52 -15.05
CA THR A 33 -11.15 -7.86 -16.46
C THR A 33 -9.72 -8.41 -16.64
N PHE A 34 -8.72 -7.80 -15.99
CA PHE A 34 -7.33 -8.22 -16.10
C PHE A 34 -7.02 -9.51 -15.32
N TYR A 35 -7.40 -9.57 -14.04
CA TYR A 35 -7.06 -10.68 -13.15
C TYR A 35 -8.00 -11.89 -13.23
N ASN A 36 -9.11 -11.79 -13.96
CA ASN A 36 -9.91 -12.95 -14.37
C ASN A 36 -9.46 -13.54 -15.72
N SER A 37 -8.41 -12.99 -16.34
CA SER A 37 -7.88 -13.57 -17.58
C SER A 37 -7.30 -14.97 -17.34
N SER A 38 -7.13 -15.72 -18.42
CA SER A 38 -6.57 -17.08 -18.39
C SER A 38 -5.18 -17.14 -17.77
N GLN A 39 -4.40 -16.06 -17.85
CA GLN A 39 -3.07 -15.95 -17.23
C GLN A 39 -3.13 -16.00 -15.69
N TYR A 40 -4.21 -15.51 -15.08
CA TYR A 40 -4.39 -15.42 -13.63
C TYR A 40 -5.53 -16.31 -13.13
N SER A 41 -5.92 -17.31 -13.93
CA SER A 41 -7.09 -18.14 -13.67
C SER A 41 -7.03 -18.76 -12.27
N GLY A 42 -8.04 -18.47 -11.44
CA GLY A 42 -8.18 -19.02 -10.09
C GLY A 42 -7.51 -18.20 -8.98
N GLU A 43 -6.68 -17.20 -9.30
CA GLU A 43 -6.09 -16.28 -8.29
C GLU A 43 -7.10 -15.25 -7.78
N GLY A 44 -8.01 -14.79 -8.64
CA GLY A 44 -8.99 -13.77 -8.29
C GLY A 44 -8.39 -12.38 -8.13
N TYR A 45 -9.16 -11.47 -7.53
CA TYR A 45 -8.82 -10.06 -7.36
C TYR A 45 -9.54 -9.49 -6.12
N PRO A 46 -9.11 -8.35 -5.56
CA PRO A 46 -9.74 -7.78 -4.37
C PRO A 46 -11.22 -7.48 -4.62
N ILE A 47 -12.10 -8.21 -3.95
CA ILE A 47 -13.53 -8.23 -4.28
C ILE A 47 -14.24 -6.89 -4.04
N TRP A 48 -13.74 -6.08 -3.11
CA TRP A 48 -14.30 -4.76 -2.81
C TRP A 48 -14.24 -3.81 -4.02
N THR A 49 -13.37 -4.09 -5.00
CA THR A 49 -13.29 -3.28 -6.23
C THR A 49 -14.55 -3.38 -7.09
N ASP A 50 -15.35 -4.44 -6.94
CA ASP A 50 -16.64 -4.58 -7.63
C ASP A 50 -17.72 -3.63 -7.08
N ASP A 51 -17.53 -3.07 -5.88
CA ASP A 51 -18.48 -2.10 -5.31
C ASP A 51 -18.31 -0.68 -5.88
N ILE A 52 -17.25 -0.44 -6.65
CA ILE A 52 -17.08 0.83 -7.36
C ILE A 52 -18.17 0.92 -8.43
N LYS A 53 -18.77 2.11 -8.59
CA LYS A 53 -19.84 2.34 -9.57
C LYS A 53 -19.27 2.46 -10.99
N TRP A 54 -18.70 1.36 -11.51
CA TRP A 54 -18.06 1.31 -12.83
C TRP A 54 -18.98 1.71 -13.99
N ASN A 55 -20.30 1.57 -13.81
CA ASN A 55 -21.31 1.95 -14.80
C ASN A 55 -21.71 3.43 -14.77
N ASN A 56 -21.31 4.20 -13.76
CA ASN A 56 -21.58 5.65 -13.70
C ASN A 56 -20.38 6.41 -14.25
N VAL A 57 -20.37 6.68 -15.56
CA VAL A 57 -19.19 7.18 -16.27
C VAL A 57 -19.41 8.60 -16.79
N ILE A 58 -18.44 9.48 -16.55
CA ILE A 58 -18.28 10.76 -17.26
C ILE A 58 -17.11 10.62 -18.24
N ASP A 59 -17.36 10.84 -19.52
CA ASP A 59 -16.32 10.95 -20.55
C ASP A 59 -15.69 12.33 -20.54
N MET A 60 -14.44 12.41 -20.09
CA MET A 60 -13.69 13.65 -19.96
C MET A 60 -13.25 14.26 -21.29
N SER A 61 -13.30 13.51 -22.41
CA SER A 61 -13.03 14.07 -23.74
C SER A 61 -14.17 14.96 -24.25
N THR A 62 -15.40 14.71 -23.80
CA THR A 62 -16.60 15.45 -24.20
C THR A 62 -17.15 16.35 -23.10
N TYR A 63 -16.68 16.21 -21.85
CA TYR A 63 -17.11 17.04 -20.73
C TYR A 63 -16.62 18.50 -20.86
N THR A 64 -17.56 19.44 -20.85
CA THR A 64 -17.27 20.87 -21.13
C THR A 64 -17.33 21.79 -19.91
N ASN A 65 -17.80 21.30 -18.75
CA ASN A 65 -17.95 22.18 -17.58
C ASN A 65 -16.60 22.40 -16.89
N GLY A 66 -15.96 23.53 -17.19
CA GLY A 66 -14.67 23.92 -16.62
C GLY A 66 -13.82 24.66 -17.65
N ALA A 67 -13.09 25.69 -17.20
CA ALA A 67 -12.30 26.55 -18.10
C ALA A 67 -11.05 25.87 -18.69
N ASN A 68 -10.52 24.86 -18.01
CA ASN A 68 -9.34 24.08 -18.38
C ASN A 68 -9.49 22.64 -17.85
N ASP A 69 -8.53 21.76 -18.16
CA ASP A 69 -8.63 20.34 -17.80
C ASP A 69 -8.69 20.11 -16.28
N PHE A 70 -8.02 20.96 -15.49
CA PHE A 70 -8.10 20.91 -14.03
C PHE A 70 -9.51 21.27 -13.53
N ALA A 71 -10.08 22.38 -13.99
CA ALA A 71 -11.44 22.80 -13.63
C ALA A 71 -12.50 21.79 -14.10
N LYS A 72 -12.30 21.17 -15.27
CA LYS A 72 -13.15 20.08 -15.77
C LYS A 72 -13.10 18.87 -14.84
N PHE A 73 -11.89 18.46 -14.44
CA PHE A 73 -11.71 17.38 -13.48
C PHE A 73 -12.48 17.64 -12.18
N GLU A 74 -12.32 18.83 -11.57
CA GLU A 74 -12.99 19.13 -10.31
C GLU A 74 -14.52 19.13 -10.45
N SER A 75 -15.04 19.77 -11.50
CA SER A 75 -16.48 19.81 -11.75
C SER A 75 -17.07 18.41 -11.98
N ALA A 76 -16.40 17.56 -12.77
CA ALA A 76 -16.84 16.20 -13.03
C ALA A 76 -16.73 15.31 -11.77
N ARG A 77 -15.64 15.43 -11.01
CA ARG A 77 -15.44 14.72 -9.74
C ARG A 77 -16.56 15.04 -8.76
N ASP A 78 -16.87 16.32 -8.57
CA ASP A 78 -17.88 16.76 -7.61
C ASP A 78 -19.29 16.33 -8.03
N LEU A 79 -19.56 16.30 -9.35
CA LEU A 79 -20.79 15.72 -9.89
C LEU A 79 -20.91 14.23 -9.57
N LEU A 80 -19.87 13.42 -9.85
CA LEU A 80 -19.87 11.99 -9.52
C LEU A 80 -20.00 11.74 -8.02
N TYR A 81 -19.31 12.52 -7.18
CA TYR A 81 -19.44 12.45 -5.73
C TYR A 81 -20.90 12.67 -5.30
N SER A 82 -21.58 13.70 -5.83
CA SER A 82 -23.00 13.95 -5.55
C SER A 82 -23.93 12.81 -5.99
N GLN A 83 -23.49 11.99 -6.94
CA GLN A 83 -24.19 10.78 -7.41
C GLN A 83 -23.78 9.52 -6.63
N GLY A 84 -22.97 9.66 -5.58
CA GLY A 84 -22.46 8.58 -4.74
C GLY A 84 -21.33 7.77 -5.37
N GLY A 85 -20.54 8.40 -6.25
CA GLY A 85 -19.35 7.83 -6.89
C GLY A 85 -19.53 7.47 -8.35
N GLY A 86 -18.42 7.14 -9.01
CA GLY A 86 -18.36 6.76 -10.42
C GLY A 86 -16.97 6.92 -11.02
N VAL A 87 -16.92 6.89 -12.36
CA VAL A 87 -15.69 6.86 -13.14
C VAL A 87 -15.52 8.16 -13.92
N LEU A 88 -14.41 8.84 -13.67
CA LEU A 88 -13.86 9.84 -14.58
C LEU A 88 -13.09 9.09 -15.66
N TYR A 89 -13.72 8.88 -16.82
CA TYR A 89 -13.10 8.18 -17.93
C TYR A 89 -12.38 9.16 -18.85
N TYR A 90 -11.10 8.89 -19.08
CA TYR A 90 -10.23 9.66 -19.95
C TYR A 90 -9.84 8.79 -21.15
N PRO A 91 -10.44 8.99 -22.33
CA PRO A 91 -10.00 8.34 -23.56
C PRO A 91 -8.52 8.58 -23.90
N ALA A 92 -8.07 7.97 -24.99
CA ALA A 92 -6.74 8.22 -25.54
C ALA A 92 -6.54 9.72 -25.80
N GLY A 93 -5.48 10.31 -25.24
CA GLY A 93 -5.24 11.75 -25.31
C GLY A 93 -4.21 12.23 -24.28
N ILE A 94 -3.77 13.48 -24.46
CA ILE A 94 -2.93 14.19 -23.49
C ILE A 94 -3.81 15.22 -22.80
N TYR A 95 -3.85 15.16 -21.47
CA TYR A 95 -4.61 16.06 -20.60
C TYR A 95 -3.62 16.89 -19.78
N ASP A 96 -3.74 18.21 -19.88
CA ASP A 96 -2.76 19.17 -19.35
C ASP A 96 -3.27 19.82 -18.06
N PHE A 97 -2.62 19.50 -16.93
CA PHE A 97 -3.01 19.95 -15.61
C PHE A 97 -2.13 21.10 -15.09
N LYS A 98 -1.50 21.89 -15.97
CA LYS A 98 -0.65 23.02 -15.59
C LYS A 98 -1.32 24.08 -14.71
N ASP A 99 -2.64 24.22 -14.83
CA ASP A 99 -3.41 25.26 -14.14
C ASP A 99 -3.87 24.87 -12.72
N HIS A 100 -3.39 23.73 -12.20
CA HIS A 100 -3.71 23.33 -10.83
C HIS A 100 -3.20 24.36 -9.80
N PRO A 101 -3.94 24.60 -8.71
CA PRO A 101 -3.53 25.54 -7.65
C PRO A 101 -2.25 25.08 -6.95
N THR A 102 -1.33 26.02 -6.72
CA THR A 102 0.02 25.70 -6.19
C THR A 102 0.32 26.28 -4.80
N ASP A 103 -0.58 27.11 -4.24
CA ASP A 103 -0.37 27.78 -2.95
C ASP A 103 -0.22 26.78 -1.77
N PRO A 104 0.54 27.08 -0.71
CA PRO A 104 0.68 26.16 0.42
C PRO A 104 -0.64 25.80 1.14
N ASN A 105 -1.61 26.72 1.23
CA ASN A 105 -2.88 26.50 1.92
C ASN A 105 -4.07 26.30 0.96
N GLY A 106 -4.01 26.90 -0.22
CA GLY A 106 -5.05 26.75 -1.26
C GLY A 106 -4.71 25.77 -2.40
N GLY A 107 -3.48 25.26 -2.42
CA GLY A 107 -2.98 24.36 -3.45
C GLY A 107 -3.54 22.96 -3.35
N ARG A 108 -3.57 22.27 -4.49
CA ARG A 108 -4.06 20.89 -4.60
C ARG A 108 -3.67 20.27 -5.93
N GLY A 109 -3.60 18.95 -5.94
CA GLY A 109 -3.45 18.14 -7.15
C GLY A 109 -4.80 17.67 -7.68
N LEU A 110 -4.81 16.57 -8.44
CA LEU A 110 -6.06 15.91 -8.84
C LEU A 110 -6.58 15.09 -7.66
N HIS A 111 -7.18 15.78 -6.69
CA HIS A 111 -7.68 15.14 -5.48
C HIS A 111 -9.05 14.50 -5.70
N LEU A 112 -9.20 13.23 -5.34
CA LEU A 112 -10.41 12.43 -5.49
C LEU A 112 -11.32 12.57 -4.26
N LYS A 113 -12.64 12.48 -4.49
CA LYS A 113 -13.66 12.38 -3.45
C LYS A 113 -14.15 10.94 -3.31
N LYS A 114 -14.80 10.62 -2.20
CA LYS A 114 -15.34 9.29 -1.87
C LYS A 114 -16.08 8.68 -3.07
N GLY A 115 -15.73 7.44 -3.42
CA GLY A 115 -16.35 6.68 -4.50
C GLY A 115 -16.00 7.10 -5.93
N VAL A 116 -15.14 8.12 -6.13
CA VAL A 116 -14.74 8.59 -7.46
C VAL A 116 -13.39 7.97 -7.84
N VAL A 117 -13.33 7.38 -9.04
CA VAL A 117 -12.12 6.78 -9.59
C VAL A 117 -11.75 7.40 -10.94
N ILE A 118 -10.47 7.37 -11.28
CA ILE A 118 -9.97 7.74 -12.61
C ILE A 118 -9.72 6.47 -13.41
N ARG A 119 -10.18 6.44 -14.67
CA ARG A 119 -9.88 5.36 -15.61
C ARG A 119 -9.43 5.93 -16.95
N GLY A 120 -8.23 5.56 -17.40
CA GLY A 120 -7.78 5.82 -18.75
C GLY A 120 -8.24 4.76 -19.76
N ALA A 121 -7.93 5.00 -21.03
CA ALA A 121 -8.10 4.02 -22.09
C ALA A 121 -7.18 2.81 -21.84
N GLU A 122 -7.77 1.62 -21.85
CA GLU A 122 -7.02 0.38 -21.70
C GLU A 122 -6.04 0.20 -22.87
N PRO A 123 -4.76 -0.13 -22.62
CA PRO A 123 -3.78 -0.28 -23.69
C PRO A 123 -4.07 -1.53 -24.53
N GLY A 124 -3.92 -1.48 -25.85
CA GLY A 124 -4.32 -2.59 -26.74
C GLY A 124 -3.45 -3.86 -26.63
N THR A 125 -2.14 -3.70 -26.45
CA THR A 125 -1.13 -4.77 -26.53
C THR A 125 -0.29 -4.85 -25.26
N ASN A 126 0.44 -3.78 -24.95
CA ASN A 126 1.35 -3.72 -23.81
C ASN A 126 0.60 -3.41 -22.51
N LYS A 127 -0.15 -4.40 -22.01
CA LYS A 127 -0.99 -4.32 -20.79
C LYS A 127 -0.28 -4.66 -19.48
N TRP A 128 1.01 -5.00 -19.53
CA TRP A 128 1.76 -5.48 -18.37
C TRP A 128 2.87 -4.51 -17.98
N ALA A 129 2.99 -4.21 -16.68
CA ALA A 129 4.14 -3.50 -16.12
C ALA A 129 5.43 -4.32 -16.26
N ILE A 130 5.34 -5.64 -16.11
CA ILE A 130 6.46 -6.58 -16.30
C ILE A 130 6.18 -7.42 -17.55
N LYS A 131 6.88 -7.12 -18.65
CA LYS A 131 6.70 -7.84 -19.92
C LYS A 131 7.42 -9.17 -19.96
N ASN A 132 8.61 -9.25 -19.36
CA ASN A 132 9.43 -10.45 -19.34
C ASN A 132 10.21 -10.54 -18.02
N ARG A 133 9.85 -11.51 -17.18
CA ARG A 133 10.57 -11.76 -15.92
C ARG A 133 12.00 -12.26 -16.11
N ALA A 134 12.31 -12.84 -17.27
CA ALA A 134 13.68 -13.25 -17.59
C ALA A 134 14.56 -12.07 -18.04
N ASN A 135 13.97 -10.92 -18.37
CA ASN A 135 14.70 -9.68 -18.65
C ASN A 135 14.14 -8.53 -17.80
N THR A 136 14.57 -8.48 -16.55
CA THR A 136 14.10 -7.47 -15.58
C THR A 136 14.68 -6.07 -15.83
N THR A 137 15.52 -5.89 -16.85
CA THR A 137 16.00 -4.57 -17.25
C THR A 137 15.05 -3.87 -18.23
N ASP A 138 14.07 -4.58 -18.77
CA ASP A 138 13.04 -4.02 -19.65
C ASP A 138 12.01 -3.21 -18.84
N ASP A 139 12.16 -1.89 -18.85
CA ASP A 139 11.23 -0.94 -18.24
C ASP A 139 10.20 -0.36 -19.24
N SER A 140 10.02 -1.01 -20.40
CA SER A 140 9.05 -0.61 -21.43
C SER A 140 7.61 -1.05 -21.14
N GLY A 141 7.34 -1.72 -20.02
CA GLY A 141 5.98 -2.08 -19.60
C GLY A 141 5.05 -0.86 -19.64
N LEU A 142 3.80 -1.08 -20.07
CA LEU A 142 2.78 -0.04 -20.19
C LEU A 142 3.21 1.21 -21.01
N SER A 143 4.19 1.09 -21.90
CA SER A 143 4.63 2.19 -22.79
C SER A 143 3.50 2.70 -23.69
N ASP A 144 2.56 1.83 -24.03
CA ASP A 144 1.51 2.09 -25.02
C ASP A 144 0.23 2.66 -24.39
N LEU A 145 0.26 2.96 -23.09
CA LEU A 145 -0.81 3.71 -22.44
C LEU A 145 -1.06 5.02 -23.19
N GLN A 146 -2.31 5.17 -23.65
CA GLN A 146 -2.72 6.25 -24.55
C GLN A 146 -3.28 7.46 -23.79
N THR A 147 -3.73 7.27 -22.56
CA THR A 147 -4.16 8.35 -21.67
C THR A 147 -2.97 8.89 -20.90
N VAL A 148 -2.58 10.12 -21.20
CA VAL A 148 -1.41 10.78 -20.61
C VAL A 148 -1.85 11.99 -19.79
N PHE A 149 -1.50 11.98 -18.50
CA PHE A 149 -1.69 13.12 -17.62
C PHE A 149 -0.36 13.88 -17.52
N LEU A 150 -0.34 15.11 -18.04
CA LEU A 150 0.81 15.98 -18.03
C LEU A 150 0.66 17.01 -16.92
N PHE A 151 1.57 16.96 -15.95
CA PHE A 151 1.65 17.95 -14.88
C PHE A 151 2.73 19.00 -15.16
N PRO A 152 2.58 20.21 -14.60
CA PRO A 152 3.53 21.30 -14.85
C PRO A 152 4.89 21.02 -14.23
N THR A 153 5.93 21.58 -14.82
CA THR A 153 7.29 21.56 -14.30
C THR A 153 7.85 22.97 -14.17
N TRP A 154 9.00 23.08 -13.53
CA TRP A 154 9.89 24.23 -13.63
C TRP A 154 11.06 23.87 -14.53
N ASP A 155 11.40 24.77 -15.44
CA ASP A 155 12.61 24.68 -16.25
C ASP A 155 13.75 25.44 -15.58
N LYS A 156 14.67 24.70 -14.98
CA LYS A 156 15.83 25.24 -14.27
C LYS A 156 16.94 25.72 -15.20
N LYS A 157 16.85 25.50 -16.52
CA LYS A 157 17.78 26.10 -17.50
C LYS A 157 17.40 27.54 -17.82
N THR A 158 16.11 27.84 -17.94
CA THR A 158 15.61 29.17 -18.36
C THR A 158 15.23 30.09 -17.21
N SER A 159 15.03 29.55 -16.01
CA SER A 159 14.66 30.33 -14.82
C SER A 159 15.74 30.26 -13.72
N PRO A 160 17.00 30.67 -13.97
CA PRO A 160 18.03 30.64 -12.94
C PRO A 160 17.74 31.70 -11.87
N VAL A 161 17.31 31.28 -10.68
CA VAL A 161 17.23 32.16 -9.50
C VAL A 161 18.40 31.81 -8.58
N GLY A 162 19.45 32.64 -8.62
CA GLY A 162 20.61 32.57 -7.72
C GLY A 162 21.61 31.46 -8.03
N GLU A 163 22.71 31.76 -8.74
CA GLU A 163 23.95 30.95 -8.85
C GLU A 163 23.85 29.43 -9.19
N PHE A 164 22.70 28.88 -9.58
CA PHE A 164 22.53 27.47 -9.95
C PHE A 164 22.62 27.28 -11.47
N ALA A 165 23.53 26.42 -11.94
CA ALA A 165 23.68 26.11 -13.36
C ALA A 165 23.50 24.61 -13.60
N VAL A 166 22.50 24.25 -14.43
CA VAL A 166 22.36 22.88 -14.95
C VAL A 166 23.58 22.57 -15.82
N LYS A 167 24.29 21.49 -15.50
CA LYS A 167 25.52 21.06 -16.19
C LYS A 167 25.26 20.04 -17.28
N ALA A 168 24.31 19.14 -17.05
CA ALA A 168 23.93 18.08 -17.98
C ALA A 168 22.50 17.61 -17.68
N GLY A 169 21.79 17.07 -18.68
CA GLY A 169 20.37 16.71 -18.57
C GLY A 169 19.43 17.88 -18.86
N ASN A 170 18.13 17.71 -18.60
CA ASN A 170 17.09 18.65 -19.03
C ASN A 170 16.74 19.74 -18.01
N GLY A 171 16.93 19.51 -16.72
CA GLY A 171 16.68 20.54 -15.70
C GLY A 171 15.20 20.74 -15.36
N LEU A 172 14.32 19.78 -15.71
CA LEU A 172 12.89 19.85 -15.40
C LEU A 172 12.65 19.33 -13.99
N VAL A 173 11.83 20.03 -13.21
CA VAL A 173 11.48 19.68 -11.82
C VAL A 173 9.96 19.75 -11.64
N PRO A 174 9.29 18.75 -11.02
CA PRO A 174 7.86 18.82 -10.71
C PRO A 174 7.48 20.01 -9.82
N ARG A 175 6.23 20.48 -9.92
CA ARG A 175 5.67 21.40 -8.91
C ARG A 175 5.35 20.62 -7.63
N THR A 176 5.32 21.32 -6.49
CA THR A 176 5.05 20.76 -5.15
C THR A 176 3.70 20.06 -5.04
N TRP A 177 2.70 20.48 -5.82
CA TRP A 177 1.35 19.90 -5.85
C TRP A 177 1.11 18.91 -6.99
N ASN A 178 2.16 18.42 -7.66
CA ASN A 178 2.04 17.42 -8.73
C ASN A 178 1.71 16.04 -8.17
N GLN A 179 0.45 15.86 -7.79
CA GLN A 179 -0.02 14.65 -7.18
C GLN A 179 -1.47 14.35 -7.52
N ILE A 180 -1.81 13.07 -7.42
CA ILE A 180 -3.19 12.61 -7.28
C ILE A 180 -3.38 12.39 -5.79
N GLY A 181 -4.45 12.93 -5.22
CA GLY A 181 -4.63 12.91 -3.76
C GLY A 181 -6.07 12.67 -3.35
N LEU A 182 -6.39 13.02 -2.11
CA LEU A 182 -7.71 12.84 -1.52
C LEU A 182 -8.28 14.18 -1.06
N MET A 183 -9.58 14.37 -1.21
CA MET A 183 -10.29 15.56 -0.79
C MET A 183 -11.56 15.15 -0.04
N PRO A 184 -11.59 15.23 1.29
CA PRO A 184 -12.82 15.02 2.04
C PRO A 184 -13.78 16.19 1.86
N GLU A 185 -15.10 15.93 1.86
CA GLU A 185 -16.13 16.96 1.91
C GLU A 185 -16.35 17.42 3.36
N LYS A 186 -15.54 18.38 3.81
CA LYS A 186 -15.60 18.90 5.19
C LYS A 186 -16.98 19.45 5.56
N ALA A 187 -17.74 19.98 4.59
CA ALA A 187 -19.10 20.45 4.82
C ALA A 187 -20.06 19.34 5.28
N ASN A 188 -19.76 18.08 4.93
CA ASN A 188 -20.51 16.90 5.33
C ASN A 188 -19.93 16.23 6.60
N GLY A 189 -18.88 16.81 7.20
CA GLY A 189 -18.17 16.22 8.34
C GLY A 189 -17.23 15.08 7.95
N GLU A 190 -16.87 14.95 6.66
CA GLU A 190 -15.92 13.94 6.21
C GLU A 190 -14.48 14.29 6.61
N HIS A 191 -13.71 13.25 6.88
CA HIS A 191 -12.26 13.30 7.03
C HIS A 191 -11.56 12.44 5.96
N LEU A 192 -10.22 12.47 5.92
CA LEU A 192 -9.46 11.70 4.91
C LEU A 192 -9.74 10.20 4.96
N ARG A 193 -10.03 9.65 6.14
CA ARG A 193 -10.40 8.24 6.32
C ARG A 193 -11.73 7.86 5.68
N ASP A 194 -12.60 8.84 5.42
CA ASP A 194 -13.92 8.61 4.84
C ASP A 194 -13.87 8.60 3.30
N VAL A 195 -12.76 9.07 2.72
CA VAL A 195 -12.51 9.06 1.27
C VAL A 195 -12.08 7.66 0.82
N ASN A 196 -13.08 6.79 0.71
CA ASN A 196 -12.93 5.37 0.37
C ASN A 196 -13.43 5.06 -1.05
N TYR A 197 -13.06 3.88 -1.57
CA TYR A 197 -13.40 3.43 -2.93
C TYR A 197 -12.89 4.40 -4.01
N VAL A 198 -11.61 4.72 -3.92
CA VAL A 198 -10.91 5.66 -4.80
C VAL A 198 -9.69 5.00 -5.43
N GLY A 199 -9.28 5.48 -6.59
CA GLY A 199 -8.11 4.92 -7.25
C GLY A 199 -7.97 5.35 -8.71
N VAL A 200 -6.91 4.85 -9.33
CA VAL A 200 -6.58 5.17 -10.71
C VAL A 200 -6.22 3.90 -11.49
N ALA A 201 -6.81 3.75 -12.68
CA ALA A 201 -6.54 2.67 -13.62
C ALA A 201 -6.07 3.19 -14.99
N TRP A 202 -5.06 2.56 -15.59
CA TRP A 202 -4.66 2.77 -16.99
C TRP A 202 -4.25 4.21 -17.36
N VAL A 203 -3.48 4.87 -16.50
CA VAL A 203 -2.99 6.24 -16.76
C VAL A 203 -1.47 6.29 -16.81
N LYS A 204 -0.94 7.01 -17.80
CA LYS A 204 0.47 7.42 -17.84
C LYS A 204 0.60 8.80 -17.22
N PHE A 205 1.25 8.89 -16.07
CA PHE A 205 1.57 10.15 -15.41
C PHE A 205 2.94 10.64 -15.85
N LYS A 206 3.03 11.94 -16.18
CA LYS A 206 4.30 12.64 -16.35
C LYS A 206 4.45 13.67 -15.23
N PHE A 207 5.55 13.55 -14.48
CA PHE A 207 5.93 14.47 -13.40
C PHE A 207 4.99 14.50 -12.20
N ALA A 208 4.19 13.46 -11.97
CA ALA A 208 3.25 13.40 -10.85
C ALA A 208 3.35 12.12 -10.04
N THR A 209 2.95 12.21 -8.78
CA THR A 209 2.93 11.12 -7.80
C THR A 209 1.49 10.81 -7.37
N VAL A 210 1.31 9.74 -6.60
CA VAL A 210 0.04 9.46 -5.90
C VAL A 210 0.29 9.58 -4.40
N TYR A 211 -0.57 10.34 -3.72
CA TYR A 211 -0.55 10.49 -2.27
C TYR A 211 -1.95 10.30 -1.68
N PHE A 212 -2.24 9.09 -1.24
CA PHE A 212 -3.42 8.76 -0.47
C PHE A 212 -3.04 8.66 1.01
N GLY A 213 -2.89 9.82 1.66
CA GLY A 213 -2.43 9.94 3.03
C GLY A 213 -3.35 9.33 4.10
N ASP A 214 -2.82 9.26 5.31
CA ASP A 214 -3.54 8.90 6.52
C ASP A 214 -4.24 10.10 7.14
N ASP A 215 -5.33 9.82 7.85
CA ASP A 215 -6.10 10.82 8.58
C ASP A 215 -5.55 10.97 10.01
N PHE A 216 -4.59 11.87 10.21
CA PHE A 216 -4.21 12.27 11.56
C PHE A 216 -5.29 13.20 12.14
N ALA A 217 -5.27 13.43 13.44
CA ALA A 217 -6.14 14.39 14.11
C ALA A 217 -5.78 15.87 13.77
N TRP A 218 -5.77 16.21 12.49
CA TRP A 218 -5.30 17.48 11.92
C TRP A 218 -6.09 18.69 12.42
N ASP A 219 -7.38 18.53 12.61
CA ASP A 219 -8.36 19.55 13.00
C ASP A 219 -8.51 19.69 14.52
N GLU A 220 -7.93 18.78 15.31
CA GLU A 220 -7.97 18.87 16.78
C GLU A 220 -6.92 19.86 17.33
N VAL A 221 -5.92 20.22 16.52
CA VAL A 221 -4.88 21.18 16.91
C VAL A 221 -4.67 22.22 15.81
N SER A 222 -5.02 23.47 16.13
CA SER A 222 -4.79 24.61 15.24
C SER A 222 -3.30 24.99 15.21
N THR A 223 -2.53 24.32 14.36
CA THR A 223 -1.10 24.60 14.14
C THR A 223 -0.79 24.89 12.68
N THR A 224 0.37 25.49 12.45
CA THR A 224 1.02 25.59 11.15
C THR A 224 2.22 24.65 11.11
N TYR A 225 2.78 24.43 9.93
CA TYR A 225 4.06 23.73 9.78
C TYR A 225 5.15 24.27 10.71
N ALA A 226 5.25 25.59 10.90
CA ALA A 226 6.24 26.18 11.80
C ALA A 226 5.99 25.91 13.29
N THR A 227 4.74 25.68 13.69
CA THR A 227 4.31 25.66 15.09
C THR A 227 3.87 24.27 15.58
N ALA A 228 3.69 23.30 14.69
CA ALA A 228 3.23 21.95 15.03
C ALA A 228 4.21 21.16 15.92
N GLY A 229 5.50 21.50 15.90
CA GLY A 229 6.53 20.80 16.69
C GLY A 229 6.87 19.39 16.19
N ALA A 230 6.45 19.03 14.97
CA ALA A 230 6.84 17.80 14.27
C ALA A 230 8.35 17.77 13.98
N TRP A 231 8.86 16.62 13.54
CA TRP A 231 10.29 16.40 13.28
C TRP A 231 10.92 17.48 12.39
N LYS A 232 10.20 17.93 11.35
CA LYS A 232 10.68 18.92 10.40
C LYS A 232 9.99 20.28 10.49
N SER A 233 9.17 20.53 11.53
CA SER A 233 8.48 21.81 11.70
C SER A 233 9.43 23.02 11.68
N SER A 234 10.53 22.95 12.43
CA SER A 234 11.55 24.01 12.50
C SER A 234 12.26 24.25 11.16
N SER A 235 12.16 23.32 10.23
CA SER A 235 12.78 23.40 8.91
C SER A 235 11.84 23.99 7.85
N ALA A 236 10.55 24.23 8.13
CA ALA A 236 9.63 24.77 7.12
C ALA A 236 10.10 26.13 6.57
N LYS A 237 10.10 26.30 5.25
CA LYS A 237 10.53 27.54 4.58
C LYS A 237 9.44 28.62 4.70
N THR A 238 9.81 29.80 5.17
CA THR A 238 8.96 31.01 5.15
C THR A 238 8.86 31.63 3.75
N THR A 239 9.81 31.31 2.88
CA THR A 239 9.81 31.66 1.46
C THR A 239 10.60 30.57 0.74
N ASN A 240 9.94 29.80 -0.12
CA ASN A 240 10.62 28.89 -1.04
C ASN A 240 11.07 29.61 -2.31
N GLU A 241 11.65 28.89 -3.26
CA GLU A 241 12.14 29.47 -4.53
C GLU A 241 11.01 30.10 -5.36
N TYR A 242 9.76 29.77 -5.05
CA TYR A 242 8.56 30.23 -5.74
C TYR A 242 7.82 31.35 -5.00
N GLY A 243 8.44 31.93 -3.96
CA GLY A 243 7.84 33.00 -3.16
C GLY A 243 6.73 32.53 -2.22
N GLN A 244 6.59 31.22 -2.02
CA GLN A 244 5.52 30.62 -1.22
C GLN A 244 5.96 30.44 0.23
N ASN A 245 5.06 30.75 1.17
CA ASN A 245 5.30 30.55 2.59
C ASN A 245 4.74 29.19 3.07
N TRP A 246 5.60 28.17 3.10
CA TRP A 246 5.25 26.85 3.59
C TRP A 246 5.24 26.75 5.12
N ALA A 247 5.90 27.66 5.82
CA ALA A 247 5.88 27.75 7.28
C ALA A 247 4.46 28.03 7.81
N ASP A 248 3.64 28.73 7.02
CA ASP A 248 2.24 29.06 7.32
C ASP A 248 1.23 28.01 6.83
N ARG A 249 1.70 26.90 6.21
CA ARG A 249 0.79 25.83 5.81
C ARG A 249 0.09 25.25 7.04
N ILE A 250 -1.23 25.19 6.97
CA ILE A 250 -2.09 24.48 7.93
C ILE A 250 -2.19 23.03 7.45
N PRO A 251 -1.70 22.05 8.23
CA PRO A 251 -1.76 20.66 7.82
C PRO A 251 -3.20 20.17 7.82
N ASP A 252 -3.58 19.46 6.76
CA ASP A 252 -4.90 18.84 6.61
C ASP A 252 -4.81 17.40 6.08
N GLY A 253 -3.59 16.87 5.95
CA GLY A 253 -3.27 15.54 5.45
C GLY A 253 -3.40 15.38 3.94
N THR A 254 -3.63 16.46 3.19
CA THR A 254 -3.75 16.41 1.72
C THR A 254 -2.40 16.56 1.01
N HIS A 255 -1.35 16.95 1.73
CA HIS A 255 -0.02 17.13 1.17
C HIS A 255 0.98 16.11 1.75
N PRO A 256 1.92 15.57 0.94
CA PRO A 256 2.79 14.47 1.36
C PRO A 256 3.74 14.81 2.52
N PHE A 257 3.95 16.10 2.77
CA PHE A 257 4.79 16.60 3.84
C PHE A 257 4.05 16.91 5.15
N ASP A 258 2.71 16.84 5.17
CA ASP A 258 1.93 17.09 6.39
C ASP A 258 2.35 16.16 7.54
N PRO A 259 2.55 14.83 7.32
CA PRO A 259 2.99 13.93 8.39
C PRO A 259 4.33 14.31 9.01
N PHE A 260 5.21 14.92 8.21
CA PHE A 260 6.58 15.21 8.64
C PHE A 260 6.75 16.59 9.27
N THR A 261 5.86 17.53 8.93
CA THR A 261 6.03 18.95 9.24
C THR A 261 4.89 19.53 10.06
N GLY A 262 3.68 18.99 9.91
CA GLY A 262 2.48 19.49 10.56
C GLY A 262 1.90 18.56 11.62
N SER A 263 2.41 17.34 11.75
CA SER A 263 1.83 16.37 12.69
C SER A 263 2.33 16.60 14.13
N VAL A 264 1.43 17.03 15.02
CA VAL A 264 1.77 17.38 16.42
C VAL A 264 2.33 16.20 17.21
N PRO A 265 3.45 16.30 17.95
CA PRO A 265 4.00 15.19 18.73
C PRO A 265 2.94 14.55 19.65
N ASN A 266 2.85 13.21 19.66
CA ASN A 266 1.86 12.41 20.41
C ASN A 266 0.38 12.42 19.95
N GLY A 267 0.00 13.17 18.91
CA GLY A 267 -1.27 12.96 18.19
C GLY A 267 -1.43 11.54 17.61
N TYR A 268 -2.68 11.12 17.39
CA TYR A 268 -3.06 9.79 16.90
C TYR A 268 -3.52 9.82 15.44
N VAL A 269 -3.50 8.65 14.79
CA VAL A 269 -4.08 8.44 13.45
C VAL A 269 -5.50 7.91 13.64
N ARG A 270 -6.47 8.56 13.00
CA ARG A 270 -7.85 8.10 12.93
C ARG A 270 -7.93 6.95 11.94
N ASN A 271 -8.09 5.73 12.46
CA ASN A 271 -8.29 4.59 11.60
C ASN A 271 -9.65 4.65 10.87
N GLY A 272 -9.73 4.06 9.67
CA GLY A 272 -10.95 3.98 8.86
C GLY A 272 -10.73 4.12 7.36
N SER A 273 -9.56 4.61 6.93
CA SER A 273 -9.15 4.70 5.53
C SER A 273 -9.17 3.31 4.89
N LYS A 274 -9.88 3.14 3.77
CA LYS A 274 -9.92 1.86 3.08
C LYS A 274 -10.27 1.91 1.59
N CYS A 275 -10.10 0.78 0.92
CA CYS A 275 -10.56 0.52 -0.44
C CYS A 275 -9.91 1.49 -1.44
N ARG A 276 -8.58 1.45 -1.53
CA ARG A 276 -7.79 2.33 -2.39
C ARG A 276 -6.95 1.51 -3.37
N PHE A 277 -6.88 1.94 -4.62
CA PHE A 277 -6.07 1.21 -5.61
C PHE A 277 -5.28 2.10 -6.57
N ILE A 278 -4.16 1.54 -7.05
CA ILE A 278 -3.48 1.98 -8.26
C ILE A 278 -3.22 0.74 -9.13
N PHE A 279 -3.68 0.79 -10.37
CA PHE A 279 -3.68 -0.38 -11.25
C PHE A 279 -3.30 -0.01 -12.69
N GLY A 280 -2.35 -0.74 -13.30
CA GLY A 280 -2.08 -0.56 -14.73
C GLY A 280 -1.50 0.80 -15.08
N CYS A 281 -0.82 1.48 -14.16
CA CYS A 281 -0.34 2.86 -14.34
C CYS A 281 1.16 2.93 -14.66
N ARG A 282 1.58 4.01 -15.32
CA ARG A 282 2.99 4.30 -15.63
C ARG A 282 3.38 5.68 -15.09
N PHE A 283 4.43 5.75 -14.27
CA PHE A 283 4.87 6.97 -13.58
C PHE A 283 6.21 7.48 -14.12
N GLU A 284 6.18 8.31 -15.16
CA GLU A 284 7.39 8.86 -15.76
C GLU A 284 7.86 10.11 -15.02
N ASN A 285 9.12 10.10 -14.58
CA ASN A 285 9.76 11.23 -13.91
C ASN A 285 8.94 11.70 -12.69
N ALA A 286 8.41 10.74 -11.92
CA ALA A 286 7.62 11.00 -10.73
C ALA A 286 8.54 11.16 -9.52
N VAL A 287 8.41 12.27 -8.79
CA VAL A 287 9.03 12.46 -7.47
C VAL A 287 8.29 13.59 -6.74
N VAL A 288 8.15 13.46 -5.42
CA VAL A 288 7.72 14.60 -4.60
C VAL A 288 8.93 15.52 -4.42
N THR A 289 8.83 16.75 -4.91
CA THR A 289 9.91 17.72 -4.78
C THR A 289 9.97 18.29 -3.36
N ASP A 290 11.15 18.19 -2.74
CA ASP A 290 11.50 18.86 -1.50
C ASP A 290 12.07 20.24 -1.81
N ASP A 291 11.17 21.22 -1.85
CA ASP A 291 11.47 22.65 -1.79
C ASP A 291 10.68 23.34 -0.66
N ILE A 292 10.35 22.56 0.39
CA ILE A 292 9.54 23.04 1.51
C ILE A 292 10.33 23.12 2.81
N TRP A 293 11.48 22.43 2.88
CA TRP A 293 12.36 22.43 4.04
C TRP A 293 13.67 23.15 3.79
N LYS A 294 14.15 23.80 4.84
CA LYS A 294 15.50 24.31 4.97
C LYS A 294 16.47 23.16 5.10
N HIS A 295 17.55 23.21 4.32
CA HIS A 295 18.60 22.19 4.33
C HIS A 295 19.91 22.83 4.81
N GLY A 296 20.42 22.39 5.96
CA GLY A 296 21.64 22.93 6.60
C GLY A 296 21.36 23.85 7.80
N GLY A 297 22.32 23.93 8.73
CA GLY A 297 22.18 24.68 9.99
C GLY A 297 22.51 26.19 9.93
N ASP A 298 22.72 26.76 8.74
CA ASP A 298 23.02 28.19 8.56
C ASP A 298 21.89 28.87 7.75
N ALA A 299 21.29 29.92 8.30
CA ALA A 299 20.21 30.67 7.67
C ALA A 299 20.61 31.28 6.32
N ALA A 300 21.91 31.55 6.09
CA ALA A 300 22.41 32.08 4.82
C ALA A 300 22.45 31.04 3.70
N THR A 301 22.43 29.73 4.01
CA THR A 301 22.46 28.63 3.02
C THR A 301 21.24 27.71 3.04
N ALA A 302 20.45 27.78 4.12
CA ALA A 302 19.21 27.03 4.34
C ALA A 302 18.14 27.20 3.24
N ASN A 303 18.22 28.27 2.45
CA ASN A 303 17.27 28.54 1.37
C ASN A 303 17.65 27.89 0.03
N TYR A 304 18.85 27.32 -0.08
CA TYR A 304 19.40 26.84 -1.35
C TYR A 304 19.23 25.33 -1.53
N GLY A 305 18.66 24.94 -2.67
CA GLY A 305 18.52 23.55 -3.10
C GLY A 305 17.07 23.07 -3.18
N TYR A 306 16.80 22.28 -4.22
CA TYR A 306 15.59 21.50 -4.41
C TYR A 306 16.00 20.04 -4.61
N PHE A 307 15.32 19.11 -3.96
CA PHE A 307 15.65 17.68 -4.04
C PHE A 307 14.42 16.86 -4.40
N GLY A 308 14.62 15.63 -4.88
CA GLY A 308 13.61 14.61 -4.73
C GLY A 308 13.50 14.23 -3.25
N SER A 309 12.29 14.14 -2.71
CA SER A 309 12.09 13.74 -1.32
C SER A 309 12.59 12.32 -1.09
N ARG A 310 13.45 12.16 -0.07
CA ARG A 310 14.00 10.87 0.35
C ARG A 310 12.99 10.02 1.12
N PHE A 311 12.04 10.64 1.83
CA PHE A 311 11.17 9.96 2.80
C PHE A 311 9.75 9.72 2.30
N ILE A 312 9.41 10.24 1.13
CA ILE A 312 8.06 10.19 0.60
C ILE A 312 8.09 9.30 -0.64
N GLY A 313 7.16 8.34 -0.70
CA GLY A 313 7.00 7.47 -1.87
C GLY A 313 6.53 8.22 -3.11
N ARG A 314 6.85 7.68 -4.28
CA ARG A 314 6.28 8.12 -5.57
C ARG A 314 4.82 7.65 -5.71
N ILE A 315 4.49 6.54 -5.04
CA ILE A 315 3.14 6.08 -4.77
C ILE A 315 3.02 5.86 -3.27
N VAL A 316 2.09 6.56 -2.63
CA VAL A 316 1.86 6.48 -1.19
C VAL A 316 0.40 6.15 -0.91
N MET A 317 0.15 5.14 -0.08
CA MET A 317 -1.21 4.77 0.35
C MET A 317 -1.26 4.42 1.83
N GLY A 318 -2.19 5.06 2.54
CA GLY A 318 -2.61 4.71 3.90
C GLY A 318 -3.96 4.00 3.89
N GLY A 319 -4.17 3.00 4.75
CA GLY A 319 -5.46 2.35 4.96
C GLY A 319 -5.47 0.82 4.88
N GLU A 320 -6.67 0.27 5.01
CA GLU A 320 -7.04 -1.14 4.82
C GLU A 320 -7.54 -1.38 3.38
N HIS A 321 -7.59 -2.62 2.91
CA HIS A 321 -8.11 -2.94 1.57
C HIS A 321 -7.38 -2.15 0.46
N ILE A 322 -6.05 -2.27 0.44
CA ILE A 322 -5.18 -1.54 -0.49
C ILE A 322 -4.72 -2.48 -1.60
N PHE A 323 -4.84 -2.02 -2.84
CA PHE A 323 -4.42 -2.76 -4.02
C PHE A 323 -3.48 -1.96 -4.92
N VAL A 324 -2.22 -2.37 -4.99
CA VAL A 324 -1.23 -1.74 -5.88
C VAL A 324 -0.72 -2.80 -6.83
N ALA A 325 -1.14 -2.72 -8.09
CA ALA A 325 -0.83 -3.80 -9.00
C ALA A 325 -0.57 -3.38 -10.44
N ASN A 326 0.20 -4.21 -11.15
CA ASN A 326 0.49 -4.04 -12.56
C ASN A 326 0.94 -2.60 -12.89
N THR A 327 1.73 -1.97 -12.03
CA THR A 327 2.13 -0.56 -12.15
C THR A 327 3.64 -0.46 -12.35
N ILE A 328 4.08 0.48 -13.18
CA ILE A 328 5.50 0.70 -13.49
C ILE A 328 5.96 2.10 -13.11
N ILE A 329 7.09 2.16 -12.40
CA ILE A 329 7.92 3.35 -12.22
C ILE A 329 9.24 3.09 -12.97
N PRO A 330 9.34 3.50 -14.25
CA PRO A 330 10.50 3.24 -15.10
C PRO A 330 11.71 4.09 -14.68
N LYS A 331 12.86 3.82 -15.31
CA LYS A 331 14.04 4.67 -15.16
C LYS A 331 13.72 6.09 -15.62
N SER A 332 14.15 7.07 -14.84
CA SER A 332 13.97 8.49 -15.16
C SER A 332 14.70 8.88 -16.45
N THR A 333 14.05 9.70 -17.26
CA THR A 333 14.63 10.34 -18.46
C THR A 333 14.98 11.81 -18.22
N GLU A 334 14.55 12.37 -17.09
CA GLU A 334 14.63 13.81 -16.81
C GLU A 334 15.57 14.14 -15.64
N SER A 335 16.28 13.15 -15.09
CA SER A 335 17.34 13.39 -14.10
C SER A 335 18.42 14.30 -14.69
N PHE A 336 19.12 15.07 -13.85
CA PHE A 336 20.10 16.04 -14.35
C PHE A 336 21.15 16.40 -13.30
N TYR A 337 22.27 16.94 -13.73
CA TYR A 337 23.31 17.49 -12.86
C TYR A 337 23.21 19.02 -12.79
N TYR A 338 23.38 19.59 -11.60
CA TYR A 338 23.37 21.03 -11.39
C TYR A 338 24.35 21.42 -10.28
N ASP A 339 24.90 22.63 -10.37
CA ASP A 339 25.69 23.21 -9.28
C ASP A 339 24.78 23.67 -8.16
N MET A 340 25.20 23.45 -6.91
CA MET A 340 24.51 23.87 -5.70
C MET A 340 25.51 24.19 -4.59
N LYS A 341 25.22 25.22 -3.78
CA LYS A 341 25.97 25.50 -2.55
C LYS A 341 25.58 24.50 -1.47
N LEU A 342 26.56 23.78 -0.94
CA LEU A 342 26.42 22.82 0.14
C LEU A 342 27.21 23.28 1.36
N LYS A 343 26.64 23.04 2.55
CA LYS A 343 27.35 23.16 3.82
C LYS A 343 28.09 21.86 4.13
N LEU A 344 29.37 21.97 4.47
CA LEU A 344 30.23 20.84 4.84
C LEU A 344 30.24 20.61 6.36
N ILE A 345 30.74 19.45 6.81
CA ILE A 345 30.93 19.17 8.28
C ILE A 345 31.84 20.22 8.90
N SER A 346 32.80 20.74 8.13
CA SER A 346 33.68 21.83 8.56
C SER A 346 32.95 23.17 8.75
N ASN A 347 31.62 23.23 8.58
CA ASN A 347 30.80 24.43 8.48
C ASN A 347 31.19 25.38 7.35
N SER A 348 32.06 24.96 6.43
CA SER A 348 32.37 25.72 5.21
C SER A 348 31.24 25.55 4.18
N VAL A 349 31.01 26.57 3.36
CA VAL A 349 30.07 26.51 2.25
C VAL A 349 30.87 26.34 0.96
N VAL A 350 30.53 25.33 0.16
CA VAL A 350 31.21 25.07 -1.11
C VAL A 350 30.21 24.85 -2.22
N LEU A 351 30.57 25.26 -3.43
CA LEU A 351 29.81 24.93 -4.64
C LEU A 351 30.18 23.52 -5.09
N LYS A 352 29.18 22.65 -5.28
CA LYS A 352 29.35 21.28 -5.77
C LYS A 352 28.33 21.00 -6.87
N THR A 353 28.72 20.20 -7.85
CA THR A 353 27.79 19.61 -8.80
C THR A 353 27.14 18.39 -8.17
N VAL A 354 25.81 18.36 -8.11
CA VAL A 354 24.99 17.27 -7.56
C VAL A 354 23.96 16.78 -8.58
N CYS A 355 23.41 15.58 -8.36
CA CYS A 355 22.35 15.02 -9.21
C CYS A 355 20.96 15.29 -8.62
N PHE A 356 20.06 15.85 -9.43
CA PHE A 356 18.63 15.74 -9.18
C PHE A 356 18.17 14.39 -9.70
N ASP A 357 17.98 13.44 -8.77
CA ASP A 357 17.65 12.06 -9.09
C ASP A 357 16.23 11.72 -8.67
N TYR A 358 15.35 11.55 -9.66
CA TYR A 358 13.96 11.11 -9.46
C TYR A 358 13.82 9.75 -8.80
N SER A 359 14.86 8.91 -8.87
CA SER A 359 14.86 7.54 -8.40
C SER A 359 15.62 7.35 -7.09
N ARG A 360 15.99 8.45 -6.43
CA ARG A 360 16.52 8.44 -5.05
C ARG A 360 15.42 8.72 -4.02
N SER A 361 14.21 8.27 -4.33
CA SER A 361 12.99 8.41 -3.52
C SER A 361 12.38 7.04 -3.29
N ILE A 362 11.51 6.89 -2.29
CA ILE A 362 10.83 5.61 -2.08
C ILE A 362 9.96 5.31 -3.31
N GLY A 363 9.94 4.06 -3.78
CA GLY A 363 9.13 3.68 -4.93
C GLY A 363 7.66 3.66 -4.55
N ILE A 364 7.28 2.63 -3.79
CA ILE A 364 5.93 2.42 -3.27
C ILE A 364 6.01 2.38 -1.74
N ASP A 365 5.24 3.26 -1.08
CA ASP A 365 5.12 3.33 0.38
C ASP A 365 3.67 3.04 0.79
N ILE A 366 3.46 2.04 1.65
CA ILE A 366 2.14 1.68 2.14
C ILE A 366 2.20 1.53 3.65
N ASN A 367 1.39 2.33 4.36
CA ASN A 367 1.19 2.28 5.82
C ASN A 367 2.46 2.40 6.69
N LYS A 368 3.60 2.83 6.12
CA LYS A 368 4.89 2.67 6.79
C LYS A 368 5.70 3.95 6.98
N SER A 369 6.25 4.56 5.92
CA SER A 369 7.14 5.72 6.13
C SER A 369 6.41 6.96 6.63
N LEU A 370 5.10 7.11 6.32
CA LEU A 370 4.27 8.21 6.83
C LEU A 370 4.01 8.14 8.35
N THR A 371 3.98 6.94 8.91
CA THR A 371 3.51 6.66 10.26
C THR A 371 4.66 6.40 11.23
N SER A 372 5.87 6.17 10.71
CA SER A 372 7.08 5.85 11.49
C SER A 372 7.51 6.92 12.49
N GLN A 373 7.11 8.19 12.29
CA GLN A 373 7.42 9.28 13.24
C GLN A 373 6.77 9.12 14.62
N ARG A 374 5.79 8.24 14.74
CA ARG A 374 4.97 8.11 15.94
C ARG A 374 5.50 7.11 16.96
N GLY A 375 6.61 6.43 16.67
CA GLY A 375 7.15 5.39 17.53
C GLY A 375 6.10 4.30 17.73
N ASN A 376 6.04 3.32 16.83
CA ASN A 376 5.07 2.23 16.85
C ASN A 376 5.12 1.43 18.17
N LEU A 377 4.40 1.91 19.19
CA LEU A 377 4.37 1.31 20.52
C LEU A 377 3.05 0.59 20.80
N CYS A 378 2.09 0.61 19.89
CA CYS A 378 0.78 0.00 20.10
C CYS A 378 0.50 -1.07 19.06
N LEU A 379 0.38 -2.30 19.56
CA LEU A 379 0.07 -3.48 18.79
C LEU A 379 -1.44 -3.64 18.61
N PHE A 380 -2.32 -3.50 19.62
CA PHE A 380 -3.74 -3.86 19.42
C PHE A 380 -4.71 -3.23 20.42
N THR A 381 -5.30 -2.07 20.09
CA THR A 381 -6.59 -1.70 20.67
C THR A 381 -7.55 -1.30 19.57
N GLY A 382 -8.68 -1.99 19.46
CA GLY A 382 -9.70 -1.76 18.44
C GLY A 382 -10.36 -0.36 18.45
N ALA A 383 -9.91 0.58 19.30
CA ALA A 383 -10.24 2.00 19.18
C ALA A 383 -9.21 2.77 18.32
N ASP A 384 -7.94 2.35 18.35
CA ASP A 384 -6.80 2.93 17.65
C ASP A 384 -5.99 1.81 17.00
N LYS A 385 -6.52 1.14 15.95
CA LYS A 385 -5.65 0.28 15.13
C LYS A 385 -4.51 1.18 14.65
N GLY A 386 -3.29 0.96 15.15
CA GLY A 386 -2.13 1.70 14.66
C GLY A 386 -2.08 1.57 13.15
N SER A 387 -1.83 2.66 12.45
CA SER A 387 -1.81 2.76 10.97
C SER A 387 -0.75 1.89 10.29
N TYR A 388 -0.05 1.05 11.05
CA TYR A 388 1.04 0.20 10.61
C TYR A 388 0.60 -1.24 10.27
N TYR A 389 -0.42 -1.79 10.94
CA TYR A 389 -0.82 -3.20 10.83
C TYR A 389 -2.24 -3.36 10.26
N LEU A 390 -2.56 -2.60 9.23
CA LEU A 390 -3.88 -2.57 8.59
C LEU A 390 -4.12 -3.80 7.70
N ASP A 391 -5.37 -4.28 7.65
CA ASP A 391 -5.76 -5.52 6.98
C ASP A 391 -5.88 -5.37 5.43
N ASP A 392 -5.72 -6.48 4.70
CA ASP A 392 -5.92 -6.62 3.25
C ASP A 392 -5.04 -5.70 2.39
N LEU A 393 -3.79 -6.10 2.22
CA LEU A 393 -2.81 -5.40 1.38
C LEU A 393 -2.30 -6.32 0.30
N ILE A 394 -2.57 -5.99 -0.95
CA ILE A 394 -2.12 -6.76 -2.10
C ILE A 394 -1.25 -5.88 -2.98
N VAL A 395 0.04 -6.19 -3.03
CA VAL A 395 1.05 -5.50 -3.84
C VAL A 395 1.63 -6.50 -4.83
N GLN A 396 1.25 -6.43 -6.09
CA GLN A 396 1.65 -7.45 -7.06
C GLN A 396 1.92 -6.99 -8.48
N ASP A 397 2.80 -7.71 -9.18
CA ASP A 397 3.08 -7.48 -10.60
C ASP A 397 3.60 -6.06 -10.92
N ASN A 398 4.16 -5.36 -9.94
CA ASN A 398 4.69 -4.00 -10.14
C ASN A 398 6.16 -4.02 -10.56
N TYR A 399 6.58 -2.99 -11.31
CA TYR A 399 7.97 -2.75 -11.65
C TYR A 399 8.41 -1.40 -11.10
N VAL A 400 9.49 -1.38 -10.33
CA VAL A 400 10.06 -0.14 -9.79
C VAL A 400 11.55 -0.10 -10.11
N TRP A 401 11.96 0.91 -10.87
CA TRP A 401 13.35 1.25 -11.05
C TRP A 401 13.83 2.17 -9.92
N GLN A 402 15.01 1.88 -9.38
CA GLN A 402 15.63 2.66 -8.30
C GLN A 402 17.11 2.96 -8.53
N HIS A 403 17.55 4.07 -7.95
CA HIS A 403 18.95 4.45 -7.85
C HIS A 403 19.25 4.97 -6.43
N GLY A 404 19.64 4.05 -5.56
CA GLY A 404 19.60 4.28 -4.11
C GLY A 404 18.17 4.22 -3.55
N ASN A 405 18.05 4.33 -2.22
CA ASN A 405 16.78 4.29 -1.48
C ASN A 405 15.98 2.97 -1.67
N LYS A 406 14.78 2.91 -1.07
CA LYS A 406 13.96 1.70 -0.96
C LYS A 406 13.03 1.55 -2.15
N GLY A 407 12.99 0.36 -2.75
CA GLY A 407 12.00 0.06 -3.80
C GLY A 407 10.57 0.06 -3.24
N TYR A 408 10.37 -0.73 -2.20
CA TYR A 408 9.09 -0.93 -1.54
C TYR A 408 9.25 -0.73 -0.04
N GLU A 409 8.36 0.04 0.55
CA GLU A 409 8.28 0.35 1.98
C GLU A 409 6.87 -0.02 2.45
N LEU A 410 6.69 -1.21 2.99
CA LEU A 410 5.35 -1.79 3.16
C LEU A 410 5.09 -2.20 4.60
N SER A 411 3.88 -1.92 5.10
CA SER A 411 3.40 -2.49 6.34
C SER A 411 1.93 -2.88 6.33
N GLY A 412 1.61 -3.97 7.05
CA GLY A 412 0.23 -4.31 7.38
C GLY A 412 -0.02 -5.75 7.80
N LYS A 413 -1.25 -6.22 7.62
CA LYS A 413 -1.71 -7.54 8.05
C LYS A 413 -2.50 -8.27 6.96
N TRP A 414 -2.35 -9.59 6.89
CA TRP A 414 -2.93 -10.41 5.82
C TRP A 414 -2.48 -9.93 4.44
N MET A 415 -1.19 -9.66 4.34
CA MET A 415 -0.58 -8.97 3.21
C MET A 415 0.04 -9.95 2.22
N VAL A 416 -0.19 -9.72 0.93
CA VAL A 416 0.43 -10.46 -0.18
C VAL A 416 1.32 -9.51 -0.98
N VAL A 417 2.62 -9.80 -1.02
CA VAL A 417 3.61 -9.05 -1.82
C VAL A 417 4.24 -10.02 -2.80
N ARG A 418 3.75 -10.05 -4.03
CA ARG A 418 4.22 -11.07 -4.97
C ARG A 418 4.52 -10.56 -6.35
N ARG A 419 5.42 -11.24 -7.04
CA ARG A 419 5.63 -11.03 -8.47
C ARG A 419 6.07 -9.59 -8.81
N ASN A 420 6.62 -8.84 -7.87
CA ASN A 420 7.13 -7.50 -8.12
C ASN A 420 8.58 -7.54 -8.58
N VAL A 421 8.99 -6.52 -9.33
CA VAL A 421 10.36 -6.25 -9.75
C VAL A 421 10.83 -4.96 -9.09
N ARG A 422 12.00 -5.03 -8.44
CA ARG A 422 12.80 -3.89 -8.00
C ARG A 422 14.11 -3.94 -8.79
N GLU A 423 14.19 -3.20 -9.88
CA GLU A 423 15.39 -3.10 -10.71
C GLU A 423 16.17 -1.82 -10.35
N GLY A 424 17.47 -1.76 -10.64
CA GLY A 424 18.22 -0.54 -10.36
C GLY A 424 19.72 -0.63 -10.54
N LYS A 425 20.41 0.38 -10.03
CA LYS A 425 21.87 0.39 -9.88
C LYS A 425 22.24 0.76 -8.44
N THR A 426 23.29 0.12 -7.93
CA THR A 426 23.90 0.50 -6.65
C THR A 426 24.36 1.95 -6.75
N LEU A 427 24.04 2.75 -5.74
CA LEU A 427 24.46 4.14 -5.65
C LEU A 427 25.98 4.23 -5.34
N ILE A 428 26.79 4.84 -6.19
CA ILE A 428 28.25 4.93 -6.04
C ILE A 428 28.68 6.40 -5.87
N GLY A 429 28.83 6.83 -4.63
CA GLY A 429 29.18 8.21 -4.28
C GLY A 429 30.67 8.58 -4.21
N ASN A 430 31.60 7.69 -4.55
CA ASN A 430 33.02 8.05 -4.68
C ASN A 430 33.78 7.18 -5.70
N ASN A 431 34.64 7.83 -6.49
CA ASN A 431 35.58 7.18 -7.41
C ASN A 431 36.94 7.03 -6.69
N THR A 432 37.37 5.81 -6.40
CA THR A 432 38.71 5.54 -5.80
C THR A 432 39.52 4.64 -6.72
N VAL A 433 40.84 4.59 -6.54
CA VAL A 433 41.76 3.73 -7.31
C VAL A 433 41.35 2.25 -7.30
N GLN A 434 40.60 1.80 -6.27
CA GLN A 434 40.07 0.43 -6.15
C GLN A 434 38.70 0.21 -6.84
N ASN A 435 38.00 1.27 -7.26
CA ASN A 435 36.69 1.15 -7.92
C ASN A 435 36.50 2.28 -8.95
N PRO A 436 37.00 2.10 -10.20
CA PRO A 436 37.11 3.16 -11.20
C PRO A 436 35.81 3.51 -11.95
N THR A 437 34.66 2.93 -11.58
CA THR A 437 33.40 3.14 -12.29
C THR A 437 32.67 4.36 -11.74
N SER A 438 32.56 5.42 -12.56
CA SER A 438 31.67 6.56 -12.29
C SER A 438 30.22 6.10 -12.18
N ASP A 439 29.44 6.73 -11.30
CA ASP A 439 28.00 6.49 -11.14
C ASP A 439 27.18 7.20 -12.22
N ASP A 440 27.51 6.91 -13.47
CA ASP A 440 26.89 7.52 -14.64
C ASP A 440 25.67 6.71 -15.10
N VAL A 441 24.71 6.54 -14.20
CA VAL A 441 23.54 5.72 -14.46
C VAL A 441 22.68 6.32 -15.58
N TYR A 442 22.76 7.64 -15.79
CA TYR A 442 21.95 8.36 -16.78
C TYR A 442 22.70 8.73 -18.07
N GLY A 443 24.00 8.42 -18.19
CA GLY A 443 24.77 8.61 -19.42
C GLY A 443 25.16 10.07 -19.70
N PHE A 444 25.35 10.88 -18.66
CA PHE A 444 25.75 12.27 -18.77
C PHE A 444 27.27 12.46 -18.89
N GLY A 445 28.06 11.40 -18.66
CA GLY A 445 29.48 11.31 -19.02
C GLY A 445 30.37 12.34 -18.34
N LEU A 446 30.58 12.24 -17.03
CA LEU A 446 31.43 13.21 -16.30
C LEU A 446 32.29 12.53 -15.21
N SER A 447 33.61 12.53 -15.41
CA SER A 447 34.60 12.32 -14.36
C SER A 447 34.78 13.63 -13.59
N PHE A 448 34.02 13.83 -12.51
CA PHE A 448 34.14 15.02 -11.69
C PHE A 448 35.20 14.85 -10.60
N ASN A 449 36.13 15.80 -10.60
CA ASN A 449 37.35 15.81 -9.78
C ASN A 449 37.02 16.33 -8.37
N GLY A 450 37.34 15.55 -7.33
CA GLY A 450 37.45 16.08 -5.95
C GLY A 450 36.64 15.37 -4.86
N GLY A 451 37.11 14.20 -4.42
CA GLY A 451 36.85 13.67 -3.07
C GLY A 451 35.38 13.33 -2.73
N LYS A 452 35.16 12.83 -1.52
CA LYS A 452 33.86 12.31 -1.01
C LYS A 452 32.72 13.34 -1.21
N GLY A 453 31.51 12.91 -1.61
CA GLY A 453 30.28 13.70 -1.41
C GLY A 453 29.39 14.09 -2.61
N TRP A 454 29.53 13.46 -3.78
CA TRP A 454 28.76 13.85 -5.00
C TRP A 454 27.25 13.55 -4.95
N PHE A 455 26.82 12.76 -3.96
CA PHE A 455 25.43 12.44 -3.67
C PHE A 455 24.99 12.98 -2.31
N ASN A 456 25.40 14.19 -1.94
CA ASN A 456 24.86 14.83 -0.75
C ASN A 456 23.51 15.49 -1.07
N THR A 457 22.44 14.69 -1.09
CA THR A 457 21.04 15.15 -1.09
C THR A 457 20.38 14.86 0.26
N LEU A 458 21.16 14.91 1.35
CA LEU A 458 20.60 14.75 2.68
C LEU A 458 19.71 15.94 2.99
N SER A 459 18.44 15.61 3.27
CA SER A 459 17.60 16.36 4.17
C SER A 459 18.17 16.32 5.60
N GLY A 460 19.34 16.94 5.82
CA GLY A 460 19.93 17.17 7.14
C GLY A 460 21.19 16.38 7.52
N GLY A 461 22.22 16.37 6.68
CA GLY A 461 23.55 15.96 7.13
C GLY A 461 24.66 16.61 6.30
N ASP A 462 25.50 17.36 6.99
CA ASP A 462 26.80 17.85 6.51
C ASP A 462 27.62 16.68 5.91
N GLU A 463 28.49 16.91 4.91
CA GLU A 463 29.42 15.93 4.27
C GLU A 463 29.79 14.71 5.15
N ALA A 464 28.91 13.70 5.21
CA ALA A 464 28.98 12.68 6.25
C ALA A 464 30.27 11.86 6.09
N GLY A 465 31.16 11.93 7.08
CA GLY A 465 32.29 11.04 7.17
C GLY A 465 31.82 9.59 7.13
N GLY A 466 32.06 8.90 6.01
CA GLY A 466 32.11 7.43 5.92
C GLY A 466 30.83 6.61 6.14
N ALA A 467 29.71 7.17 6.63
CA ALA A 467 28.53 6.39 6.98
C ALA A 467 27.21 7.13 6.69
N SER A 468 26.90 7.45 5.43
CA SER A 468 25.55 7.87 5.06
C SER A 468 24.66 6.64 4.83
N ASP A 469 23.74 6.38 5.75
CA ASP A 469 22.58 5.49 5.54
C ASP A 469 21.80 6.06 4.35
N ASN A 470 21.80 5.36 3.21
CA ASN A 470 21.10 5.76 1.98
C ASN A 470 19.79 4.96 1.81
N MET A 471 19.44 4.13 2.80
CA MET A 471 18.29 3.22 2.80
C MET A 471 18.17 2.43 1.49
N SER A 472 19.30 2.07 0.88
CA SER A 472 19.32 1.45 -0.46
C SER A 472 18.93 -0.02 -0.37
N ARG A 473 17.63 -0.27 -0.19
CA ARG A 473 17.02 -1.56 0.10
C ARG A 473 16.09 -1.98 -1.04
N GLY A 474 15.86 -3.28 -1.19
CA GLY A 474 14.84 -3.82 -2.09
C GLY A 474 13.43 -3.53 -1.56
N MET A 475 13.10 -4.20 -0.47
CA MET A 475 11.84 -4.14 0.24
C MET A 475 12.12 -4.02 1.75
N ASP A 476 11.64 -2.96 2.35
CA ASP A 476 11.70 -2.76 3.78
C ASP A 476 10.29 -2.99 4.35
N MET A 477 10.15 -4.06 5.11
CA MET A 477 8.89 -4.67 5.48
C MET A 477 8.55 -4.40 6.95
N GLY A 478 7.28 -4.19 7.21
CA GLY A 478 6.62 -4.28 8.50
C GLY A 478 5.39 -5.15 8.32
N GLY A 479 4.91 -5.82 9.37
CA GLY A 479 3.64 -6.51 9.25
C GLY A 479 3.53 -7.83 10.00
N TRP A 480 2.34 -8.39 9.91
CA TRP A 480 1.95 -9.65 10.54
C TRP A 480 1.10 -10.47 9.56
N ASN A 481 1.24 -11.80 9.53
CA ASN A 481 0.46 -12.69 8.66
C ASN A 481 0.64 -12.29 7.19
N LEU A 482 1.88 -12.33 6.71
CA LEU A 482 2.22 -11.83 5.39
C LEU A 482 2.93 -12.90 4.56
N TRP A 483 2.75 -12.82 3.24
CA TRP A 483 3.38 -13.70 2.27
C TRP A 483 4.09 -12.89 1.18
N VAL A 484 5.41 -13.06 1.07
CA VAL A 484 6.28 -12.42 0.08
C VAL A 484 6.77 -13.46 -0.92
N ASP A 485 6.28 -13.42 -2.15
CA ASP A 485 6.52 -14.50 -3.12
C ASP A 485 7.02 -14.05 -4.49
N ASN A 486 8.01 -14.75 -5.05
CA ASN A 486 8.38 -14.61 -6.46
C ASN A 486 8.68 -13.16 -6.88
N ASN A 487 9.30 -12.38 -5.99
CA ASN A 487 9.78 -11.04 -6.30
C ASN A 487 11.23 -11.10 -6.80
N TYR A 488 11.59 -10.19 -7.69
CA TYR A 488 12.96 -10.02 -8.17
C TYR A 488 13.54 -8.69 -7.70
N ILE A 489 14.72 -8.72 -7.08
CA ILE A 489 15.37 -7.54 -6.51
C ILE A 489 16.80 -7.44 -7.00
N ASN A 490 17.15 -6.32 -7.62
CA ASN A 490 18.48 -6.07 -8.18
C ASN A 490 18.95 -4.61 -8.01
N GLY A 491 20.27 -4.44 -7.97
CA GLY A 491 20.92 -3.12 -7.97
C GLY A 491 20.69 -2.30 -6.69
N GLN A 492 20.46 -2.95 -5.56
CA GLN A 492 20.43 -2.34 -4.24
C GLN A 492 21.85 -2.05 -3.71
N GLY A 493 21.93 -1.32 -2.60
CA GLY A 493 23.18 -0.95 -1.96
C GLY A 493 23.70 0.45 -2.30
N SER A 494 24.69 0.90 -1.53
CA SER A 494 25.34 2.18 -1.73
C SER A 494 26.82 2.12 -1.31
N TRP A 495 27.66 2.97 -1.91
CA TRP A 495 29.08 3.07 -1.57
C TRP A 495 29.57 4.53 -1.64
N PRO A 496 30.19 5.08 -0.58
CA PRO A 496 30.23 4.56 0.78
C PRO A 496 28.80 4.51 1.38
N GLY A 497 28.50 3.48 2.16
CA GLY A 497 27.18 3.27 2.76
C GLY A 497 26.97 1.81 3.16
N ASN A 498 26.23 1.59 4.25
CA ASN A 498 26.10 0.29 4.91
C ASN A 498 24.80 -0.47 4.61
N ASP A 499 23.87 0.12 3.86
CA ASP A 499 22.65 -0.56 3.42
C ASP A 499 22.89 -1.33 2.12
N GLY A 500 22.08 -2.36 1.91
CA GLY A 500 22.10 -3.16 0.68
C GLY A 500 21.20 -4.39 0.73
N GLU A 501 20.20 -4.39 1.60
CA GLU A 501 19.29 -5.49 1.87
C GLU A 501 18.32 -5.77 0.73
N GLY A 502 17.97 -7.04 0.55
CA GLY A 502 16.91 -7.45 -0.35
C GLY A 502 15.56 -7.21 0.26
N ILE A 503 15.18 -8.10 1.17
CA ILE A 503 13.91 -8.05 1.91
C ILE A 503 14.27 -8.03 3.38
N LEU A 504 13.86 -6.97 4.08
CA LEU A 504 14.29 -6.66 5.43
C LEU A 504 13.09 -6.44 6.36
N TRP A 505 13.22 -6.90 7.61
CA TRP A 505 12.47 -6.38 8.76
C TRP A 505 13.49 -5.82 9.75
N GLN A 506 13.23 -4.64 10.31
CA GLN A 506 14.18 -4.00 11.22
C GLN A 506 13.47 -3.28 12.39
N VAL A 507 13.98 -3.47 13.61
CA VAL A 507 13.44 -2.82 14.82
C VAL A 507 13.72 -1.31 14.85
N ASN A 508 14.86 -0.87 14.29
CA ASN A 508 15.26 0.53 14.28
C ASN A 508 14.24 1.39 13.50
N GLY A 509 13.54 2.27 14.22
CA GLY A 509 12.62 3.27 13.67
C GLY A 509 11.13 2.96 13.81
N ALA A 510 10.76 1.74 14.22
CA ALA A 510 9.35 1.33 14.25
C ALA A 510 9.04 0.05 15.07
N ASN A 511 9.98 -0.50 15.86
CA ASN A 511 9.77 -1.75 16.62
C ASN A 511 9.20 -2.91 15.76
N ASN A 512 9.62 -3.00 14.51
CA ASN A 512 9.09 -4.02 13.60
C ASN A 512 9.64 -5.39 13.97
N HIS A 513 8.73 -6.35 14.07
CA HIS A 513 9.04 -7.75 14.30
C HIS A 513 8.43 -8.62 13.20
N ALA A 514 8.95 -9.83 13.02
CA ALA A 514 8.46 -10.75 12.02
C ALA A 514 7.50 -11.73 12.68
N PHE A 515 6.19 -11.50 12.51
CA PHE A 515 5.15 -12.38 13.03
C PHE A 515 4.44 -13.06 11.86
N SER A 516 4.45 -14.38 11.89
CA SER A 516 3.78 -15.25 10.93
C SER A 516 4.06 -14.86 9.47
N VAL A 517 5.34 -14.91 9.09
CA VAL A 517 5.85 -14.40 7.81
C VAL A 517 6.30 -15.53 6.91
N ALA A 518 5.83 -15.60 5.66
CA ALA A 518 6.41 -16.50 4.65
C ALA A 518 7.11 -15.69 3.55
N VAL A 519 8.35 -16.07 3.23
CA VAL A 519 9.17 -15.47 2.17
C VAL A 519 9.64 -16.58 1.24
N THR A 520 9.01 -16.67 0.07
CA THR A 520 9.17 -17.83 -0.83
C THR A 520 9.55 -17.45 -2.26
N ASN A 521 10.37 -18.26 -2.92
CA ASN A 521 10.64 -18.14 -4.36
C ASN A 521 11.20 -16.77 -4.83
N ASN A 522 11.72 -15.94 -3.92
CA ASN A 522 12.26 -14.62 -4.30
C ASN A 522 13.66 -14.79 -4.87
N GLU A 523 13.99 -13.95 -5.86
CA GLU A 523 15.29 -13.93 -6.49
C GLU A 523 15.98 -12.59 -6.26
N GLN A 524 17.25 -12.67 -5.86
CA GLN A 524 18.07 -11.52 -5.58
C GLN A 524 19.29 -11.48 -6.49
N GLY A 525 19.33 -10.45 -7.33
CA GLY A 525 20.48 -10.09 -8.14
C GLY A 525 21.63 -9.49 -7.33
N PRO A 526 22.78 -9.25 -7.97
CA PRO A 526 24.00 -8.75 -7.32
C PRO A 526 23.81 -7.37 -6.67
N SER A 527 24.49 -7.16 -5.53
CA SER A 527 24.57 -5.87 -4.82
C SER A 527 25.99 -5.55 -4.33
N ARG A 528 26.22 -4.29 -3.93
CA ARG A 528 27.46 -3.83 -3.29
C ARG A 528 27.17 -3.08 -1.99
N ASN A 529 27.91 -3.43 -0.92
CA ASN A 529 27.91 -2.73 0.37
C ASN A 529 29.37 -2.63 0.86
N CYS A 530 29.76 -1.46 1.38
CA CYS A 530 30.95 -1.12 2.18
C CYS A 530 32.36 -1.76 1.98
N ALA A 531 32.62 -2.63 0.98
CA ALA A 531 33.92 -3.16 0.53
C ALA A 531 33.78 -4.45 -0.29
N PHE A 532 32.57 -5.05 -0.32
CA PHE A 532 32.35 -6.37 -0.90
C PHE A 532 31.23 -6.31 -1.95
N VAL A 533 31.48 -6.91 -3.11
CA VAL A 533 30.41 -7.43 -3.99
C VAL A 533 29.81 -8.64 -3.27
N SER A 534 28.48 -8.80 -3.24
CA SER A 534 27.71 -9.94 -2.66
C SER A 534 27.34 -9.96 -1.16
N THR A 535 26.80 -8.87 -0.61
CA THR A 535 26.36 -8.79 0.82
C THR A 535 24.85 -8.66 1.01
N SER A 536 24.06 -8.70 -0.06
CA SER A 536 22.60 -8.64 0.09
C SER A 536 22.03 -9.88 0.76
N TYR A 537 20.94 -9.71 1.48
CA TYR A 537 20.27 -10.79 2.19
C TYR A 537 18.75 -10.62 2.22
N ILE A 538 18.07 -11.74 2.43
CA ILE A 538 16.67 -11.83 2.84
C ILE A 538 16.67 -12.32 4.28
N ALA A 539 16.58 -11.40 5.23
CA ALA A 539 16.57 -11.74 6.65
C ALA A 539 16.07 -10.56 7.48
N PRO A 540 15.40 -10.82 8.61
CA PRO A 540 15.23 -9.81 9.64
C PRO A 540 16.58 -9.40 10.24
N TRP A 541 16.69 -8.12 10.59
CA TRP A 541 17.79 -7.54 11.33
C TRP A 541 17.34 -7.08 12.71
N GLY A 542 17.84 -7.76 13.75
CA GLY A 542 17.62 -7.42 15.15
C GLY A 542 16.13 -7.45 15.53
N THR A 543 15.38 -8.47 15.10
CA THR A 543 13.95 -8.59 15.37
C THR A 543 13.61 -9.90 16.07
N HIS A 544 12.49 -9.93 16.81
CA HIS A 544 11.85 -11.20 17.20
C HIS A 544 11.19 -11.85 15.98
N ILE A 545 11.17 -13.19 15.97
CA ILE A 545 10.48 -14.01 14.95
C ILE A 545 9.57 -15.00 15.65
N MET A 546 8.25 -14.88 15.43
CA MET A 546 7.27 -15.89 15.83
C MET A 546 6.56 -16.38 14.57
N GLY A 547 6.92 -17.58 14.10
CA GLY A 547 6.46 -18.08 12.81
C GLY A 547 7.15 -17.38 11.65
N MET A 548 8.15 -18.02 11.05
CA MET A 548 8.66 -17.58 9.76
C MET A 548 9.03 -18.75 8.86
N LEU A 549 8.76 -18.62 7.57
CA LEU A 549 9.29 -19.46 6.51
C LEU A 549 10.19 -18.61 5.62
N GLN A 550 11.42 -19.05 5.41
CA GLN A 550 12.29 -18.62 4.33
C GLN A 550 12.51 -19.83 3.44
N GLY A 551 11.78 -19.90 2.33
CA GLY A 551 11.68 -21.10 1.50
C GLY A 551 12.05 -20.87 0.04
N TRP A 552 12.95 -21.66 -0.54
CA TRP A 552 13.15 -21.70 -2.01
C TRP A 552 13.55 -20.37 -2.65
N ASN A 553 14.18 -19.47 -1.89
CA ASN A 553 14.70 -18.22 -2.42
C ASN A 553 16.06 -18.44 -3.09
N LYS A 554 16.37 -17.66 -4.11
CA LYS A 554 17.69 -17.59 -4.74
C LYS A 554 18.39 -16.31 -4.30
N VAL A 555 19.31 -16.43 -3.35
CA VAL A 555 19.89 -15.28 -2.65
C VAL A 555 21.22 -15.64 -2.04
N PHE A 556 22.13 -14.68 -1.85
CA PHE A 556 23.42 -14.95 -1.21
C PHE A 556 23.28 -15.40 0.24
N LYS A 557 22.35 -14.78 0.98
CA LYS A 557 22.15 -15.04 2.41
C LYS A 557 20.69 -15.01 2.85
N VAL A 558 20.35 -15.98 3.70
CA VAL A 558 19.10 -16.09 4.45
C VAL A 558 19.38 -16.27 5.95
N GLY A 559 18.34 -16.44 6.77
CA GLY A 559 18.41 -16.68 8.20
C GLY A 559 18.00 -15.47 9.01
N THR A 560 18.79 -15.14 10.03
CA THR A 560 18.58 -13.98 10.92
C THR A 560 19.90 -13.27 11.20
N TRP A 561 19.88 -11.93 11.28
CA TRP A 561 21.06 -11.10 11.54
C TRP A 561 20.78 -10.10 12.68
N GLY A 562 21.82 -9.62 13.34
CA GLY A 562 21.79 -8.38 14.14
C GLY A 562 22.31 -8.57 15.56
N PRO A 563 22.84 -7.51 16.19
CA PRO A 563 23.27 -7.57 17.59
C PRO A 563 22.04 -7.59 18.52
N GLY A 564 22.04 -8.48 19.50
CA GLY A 564 21.02 -8.52 20.55
C GLY A 564 20.55 -9.93 20.91
N ILE A 565 19.81 -10.03 22.01
CA ILE A 565 19.15 -11.26 22.44
C ILE A 565 17.72 -11.20 21.92
N TYR A 566 17.43 -11.96 20.86
CA TYR A 566 16.11 -12.04 20.24
C TYR A 566 15.61 -13.48 20.25
N ARG A 567 14.28 -13.63 20.23
CA ARG A 567 13.61 -14.92 20.22
C ARG A 567 13.21 -15.32 18.80
N PHE A 568 13.49 -16.58 18.47
CA PHE A 568 13.19 -17.20 17.18
C PHE A 568 12.39 -18.48 17.45
N GLU A 569 11.10 -18.46 17.13
CA GLU A 569 10.16 -19.57 17.36
C GLU A 569 9.42 -19.92 16.07
N ASP A 570 9.20 -21.22 15.84
CA ASP A 570 8.51 -21.74 14.66
C ASP A 570 9.14 -21.21 13.35
N PHE A 571 10.47 -21.33 13.23
CA PHE A 571 11.24 -20.74 12.14
C PHE A 571 11.81 -21.81 11.19
N SER A 572 11.49 -21.71 9.91
CA SER A 572 12.00 -22.62 8.87
C SER A 572 12.84 -21.87 7.85
N VAL A 573 14.04 -22.39 7.57
CA VAL A 573 14.93 -21.93 6.49
C VAL A 573 15.27 -23.14 5.62
N VAL A 574 14.52 -23.32 4.53
CA VAL A 574 14.55 -24.56 3.73
C VAL A 574 14.58 -24.30 2.22
N GLY A 575 15.27 -25.14 1.46
CA GLY A 575 15.28 -25.18 0.00
C GLY A 575 15.87 -23.95 -0.68
N ASN A 576 16.51 -23.03 0.06
CA ASN A 576 17.05 -21.79 -0.50
C ASN A 576 18.37 -22.08 -1.24
N ASP A 577 18.51 -21.57 -2.46
CA ASP A 577 19.79 -21.54 -3.17
C ASP A 577 20.61 -20.37 -2.62
N ASN A 578 21.47 -20.66 -1.64
CA ASN A 578 22.25 -19.66 -0.91
C ASN A 578 23.64 -20.15 -0.51
N GLN A 579 24.55 -19.20 -0.27
CA GLN A 579 25.92 -19.49 0.13
C GLN A 579 26.15 -19.35 1.65
N ASP A 580 25.22 -18.73 2.39
CA ASP A 580 25.33 -18.51 3.83
C ASP A 580 23.96 -18.43 4.54
N ILE A 581 23.77 -19.25 5.56
CA ILE A 581 22.62 -19.20 6.48
C ILE A 581 23.08 -18.50 7.76
N ALA A 582 22.69 -17.24 7.93
CA ALA A 582 23.04 -16.44 9.10
C ALA A 582 22.27 -16.89 10.35
N LYS A 583 22.99 -16.99 11.46
CA LYS A 583 22.44 -17.22 12.80
C LYS A 583 23.04 -16.21 13.76
N THR A 584 22.22 -15.42 14.44
CA THR A 584 22.65 -14.54 15.53
C THR A 584 23.16 -15.39 16.69
N SER A 585 24.39 -15.14 17.15
CA SER A 585 25.09 -15.95 18.17
C SER A 585 24.49 -15.86 19.58
N THR A 586 23.72 -14.81 19.86
CA THR A 586 23.08 -14.53 21.15
C THR A 586 21.56 -14.75 21.15
N GLY A 587 21.02 -15.40 20.11
CA GLY A 587 19.58 -15.66 19.98
C GLY A 587 19.06 -16.80 20.84
N VAL A 588 17.78 -16.73 21.22
CA VAL A 588 17.02 -17.83 21.85
C VAL A 588 16.20 -18.53 20.76
N TYR A 589 16.61 -19.73 20.37
CA TYR A 589 15.97 -20.50 19.30
C TYR A 589 15.09 -21.60 19.90
N LYS A 590 13.86 -21.71 19.41
CA LYS A 590 12.91 -22.76 19.78
C LYS A 590 12.23 -23.24 18.52
N ASP A 591 12.25 -24.55 18.28
CA ASP A 591 11.58 -25.16 17.14
C ASP A 591 11.96 -24.52 15.78
N VAL A 592 13.23 -24.72 15.43
CA VAL A 592 13.82 -24.17 14.20
C VAL A 592 14.19 -25.31 13.28
N MET A 593 13.85 -25.18 12.00
CA MET A 593 14.08 -26.20 10.98
C MET A 593 14.96 -25.65 9.86
N TYR A 594 16.01 -26.39 9.53
CA TYR A 594 16.91 -26.17 8.39
C TYR A 594 16.83 -27.34 7.40
N ASP A 595 17.50 -27.20 6.25
CA ASP A 595 17.59 -28.26 5.24
C ASP A 595 18.13 -29.59 5.77
N THR A 596 19.01 -29.56 6.79
CA THR A 596 19.56 -30.76 7.42
C THR A 596 18.55 -31.53 8.27
N ASP A 597 17.46 -30.87 8.68
CA ASP A 597 16.42 -31.45 9.52
C ASP A 597 15.30 -32.09 8.67
N CYS A 598 15.39 -31.98 7.34
CA CYS A 598 14.43 -32.51 6.39
C CYS A 598 14.42 -34.05 6.40
N SER A 599 13.32 -34.63 6.87
CA SER A 599 13.14 -36.08 7.01
C SER A 599 12.24 -36.71 5.92
N GLY A 600 11.87 -35.94 4.89
CA GLY A 600 10.93 -36.34 3.84
C GLY A 600 9.59 -35.60 3.93
N PRO A 601 8.47 -36.19 3.47
CA PRO A 601 7.14 -35.60 3.59
C PRO A 601 6.83 -35.10 4.99
N ALA A 602 6.03 -34.02 5.08
CA ALA A 602 5.32 -33.74 6.33
C ALA A 602 4.41 -34.93 6.66
N ASN A 603 4.37 -35.32 7.92
CA ASN A 603 3.48 -36.32 8.48
C ASN A 603 2.40 -35.60 9.30
N GLY A 604 1.22 -36.19 9.44
CA GLY A 604 0.14 -35.58 10.21
C GLY A 604 -0.68 -34.62 9.34
N ILE A 605 -1.80 -35.12 8.86
CA ILE A 605 -2.75 -34.34 8.06
C ILE A 605 -3.36 -33.25 8.96
N PRO A 606 -3.40 -31.97 8.52
CA PRO A 606 -4.10 -30.93 9.29
C PRO A 606 -5.57 -31.31 9.49
N THR A 607 -6.18 -30.93 10.60
CA THR A 607 -7.61 -31.24 10.88
C THR A 607 -8.39 -29.96 11.14
N ASN A 608 -9.71 -30.10 11.34
CA ASN A 608 -10.60 -28.98 11.65
C ASN A 608 -10.49 -27.82 10.66
N LEU A 609 -10.19 -28.13 9.38
CA LEU A 609 -10.21 -27.11 8.33
C LEU A 609 -11.61 -26.53 8.24
N SER A 610 -11.72 -25.23 8.47
CA SER A 610 -12.96 -24.47 8.43
C SER A 610 -12.79 -23.25 7.54
N VAL A 611 -13.85 -22.92 6.81
CA VAL A 611 -13.92 -21.70 5.99
C VAL A 611 -15.15 -20.92 6.40
N VAL A 612 -14.94 -19.73 6.95
CA VAL A 612 -16.00 -18.84 7.41
C VAL A 612 -16.00 -17.59 6.54
N LYS A 613 -17.15 -17.23 5.98
CA LYS A 613 -17.30 -15.96 5.24
C LYS A 613 -17.34 -14.80 6.23
N ASP A 614 -16.39 -13.87 6.13
CA ASP A 614 -16.48 -12.57 6.78
C ASP A 614 -17.12 -11.58 5.82
N VAL A 615 -18.37 -11.21 6.11
CA VAL A 615 -19.13 -10.30 5.24
C VAL A 615 -18.71 -8.85 5.44
N VAL A 616 -18.18 -8.49 6.61
CA VAL A 616 -17.75 -7.13 6.93
C VAL A 616 -16.50 -6.79 6.15
N ASN A 617 -15.48 -7.65 6.23
CA ASN A 617 -14.21 -7.46 5.54
C ASN A 617 -14.18 -8.09 4.14
N LYS A 618 -15.31 -8.63 3.68
CA LYS A 618 -15.50 -9.24 2.36
C LYS A 618 -14.46 -10.30 2.00
N CYS A 619 -14.15 -11.20 2.93
CA CYS A 619 -13.17 -12.24 2.73
C CYS A 619 -13.66 -13.60 3.22
N ASN A 620 -12.94 -14.66 2.85
CA ASN A 620 -13.11 -15.98 3.44
C ASN A 620 -11.97 -16.19 4.45
N ILE A 621 -12.32 -16.51 5.69
CA ILE A 621 -11.37 -16.85 6.75
C ILE A 621 -11.19 -18.37 6.72
N ILE A 622 -9.98 -18.82 6.41
CA ILE A 622 -9.58 -20.22 6.40
C ILE A 622 -8.82 -20.50 7.68
N SER A 623 -9.22 -21.49 8.47
CA SER A 623 -8.54 -21.88 9.71
C SER A 623 -8.38 -23.40 9.81
N TRP A 624 -7.32 -23.87 10.44
CA TRP A 624 -7.06 -25.30 10.63
C TRP A 624 -6.35 -25.58 11.96
N THR A 625 -6.31 -26.86 12.33
CA THR A 625 -5.48 -27.40 13.41
C THR A 625 -4.26 -28.08 12.80
N ASP A 626 -3.09 -27.68 13.27
CA ASP A 626 -1.82 -28.35 12.97
C ASP A 626 -1.71 -29.66 13.77
N ASN A 627 -1.49 -30.78 13.06
CA ASN A 627 -1.16 -32.07 13.66
C ASN A 627 0.20 -32.60 13.20
N SER A 628 0.89 -31.82 12.38
CA SER A 628 2.19 -32.19 11.86
C SER A 628 3.27 -31.90 12.91
N THR A 629 4.34 -32.69 12.85
CA THR A 629 5.48 -32.55 13.77
C THR A 629 6.79 -32.30 13.03
N ASN A 630 6.78 -32.35 11.70
CA ASN A 630 7.96 -32.23 10.84
C ASN A 630 7.70 -31.37 9.59
N GLU A 631 6.67 -30.54 9.61
CA GLU A 631 6.38 -29.57 8.55
C GLU A 631 7.38 -28.41 8.57
N SER A 632 7.75 -27.98 7.36
CA SER A 632 8.45 -26.72 7.16
C SER A 632 7.47 -25.55 7.11
N SER A 633 6.24 -25.79 6.65
CA SER A 633 5.22 -24.78 6.42
C SER A 633 3.89 -25.40 5.99
N PHE A 634 2.90 -24.55 5.74
CA PHE A 634 1.63 -24.90 5.13
C PHE A 634 1.43 -24.17 3.81
N ARG A 635 0.78 -24.82 2.85
CA ARG A 635 0.18 -24.17 1.67
C ARG A 635 -1.32 -24.07 1.83
N VAL A 636 -1.85 -22.88 1.61
CA VAL A 636 -3.29 -22.61 1.55
C VAL A 636 -3.65 -22.41 0.08
N GLU A 637 -4.59 -23.22 -0.40
CA GLU A 637 -4.93 -23.24 -1.82
C GLU A 637 -6.44 -23.26 -2.03
N ARG A 638 -6.84 -22.75 -3.19
CA ARG A 638 -8.24 -22.63 -3.60
C ARG A 638 -8.42 -23.05 -5.03
N LYS A 639 -9.54 -23.69 -5.35
CA LYS A 639 -10.02 -23.83 -6.72
C LYS A 639 -11.51 -23.56 -6.78
N GLU A 640 -12.01 -23.19 -7.94
CA GLU A 640 -13.47 -23.15 -8.16
C GLU A 640 -14.03 -24.58 -8.13
N VAL A 641 -15.24 -24.77 -7.58
CA VAL A 641 -15.92 -26.07 -7.55
C VAL A 641 -16.06 -26.59 -8.99
N GLY A 642 -15.62 -27.83 -9.22
CA GLY A 642 -15.57 -28.43 -10.56
C GLY A 642 -14.38 -27.98 -11.42
N GLY A 643 -13.54 -27.07 -10.91
CA GLY A 643 -12.26 -26.70 -11.52
C GLY A 643 -11.20 -27.79 -11.36
N ALA A 644 -10.26 -27.84 -12.30
CA ALA A 644 -9.20 -28.85 -12.34
C ALA A 644 -7.93 -28.45 -11.56
N THR A 645 -7.68 -27.15 -11.37
CA THR A 645 -6.40 -26.63 -10.88
C THR A 645 -6.55 -25.86 -9.56
N TRP A 646 -5.68 -26.18 -8.60
CA TRP A 646 -5.52 -25.43 -7.36
C TRP A 646 -4.66 -24.20 -7.60
N SER A 647 -5.14 -23.04 -7.12
CA SER A 647 -4.40 -21.79 -7.08
C SER A 647 -3.88 -21.57 -5.67
N LEU A 648 -2.59 -21.25 -5.58
CA LEU A 648 -1.94 -20.92 -4.31
C LEU A 648 -2.39 -19.54 -3.81
N LEU A 649 -2.89 -19.51 -2.57
CA LEU A 649 -3.30 -18.28 -1.88
C LEU A 649 -2.21 -17.77 -0.93
N ALA A 650 -1.53 -18.67 -0.23
CA ALA A 650 -0.42 -18.34 0.66
C ALA A 650 0.42 -19.55 1.06
N TYR A 651 1.70 -19.28 1.36
CA TYR A 651 2.46 -20.09 2.32
C TYR A 651 2.29 -19.53 3.73
N ARG A 652 2.24 -20.40 4.74
CA ARG A 652 2.15 -20.04 6.16
C ARG A 652 3.24 -20.77 6.95
N PRO A 653 3.86 -20.14 7.95
CA PRO A 653 4.90 -20.80 8.75
C PRO A 653 4.39 -22.03 9.50
N ARG A 654 5.31 -22.93 9.87
CA ARG A 654 5.10 -24.03 10.83
C ARG A 654 4.55 -23.51 12.17
N ASN A 655 4.02 -24.38 13.02
CA ASN A 655 3.48 -23.99 14.34
C ASN A 655 3.60 -25.08 15.43
N ALA A 656 4.75 -25.77 15.49
CA ALA A 656 4.89 -26.90 16.40
C ALA A 656 4.86 -26.50 17.89
N THR A 657 5.13 -25.24 18.21
CA THR A 657 5.07 -24.74 19.60
C THR A 657 3.71 -24.17 20.01
N GLY A 658 2.74 -24.13 19.09
CA GLY A 658 1.38 -23.67 19.34
C GLY A 658 1.27 -22.16 19.59
N GLY A 659 2.22 -21.35 19.11
CA GLY A 659 2.21 -19.89 19.20
C GLY A 659 1.97 -19.37 20.63
N ASN A 660 2.99 -19.41 21.50
CA ASN A 660 2.77 -19.08 22.91
C ASN A 660 2.14 -17.70 23.17
N ASN A 661 0.98 -17.75 23.82
CA ASN A 661 0.36 -16.71 24.64
C ASN A 661 1.35 -16.17 25.71
N GLY A 662 1.43 -14.84 25.92
CA GLY A 662 2.33 -14.18 26.89
C GLY A 662 2.03 -14.50 28.37
N PRO A 663 2.55 -13.76 29.38
CA PRO A 663 3.72 -12.89 29.48
C PRO A 663 4.89 -13.55 30.26
N GLN A 664 6.10 -13.01 30.10
CA GLN A 664 7.31 -13.26 30.90
C GLN A 664 8.07 -14.58 30.63
N ASN A 665 9.34 -14.46 30.20
CA ASN A 665 10.32 -15.57 30.17
C ASN A 665 11.78 -15.02 30.11
N PRO A 666 12.82 -15.87 30.25
CA PRO A 666 14.14 -15.53 30.85
C PRO A 666 14.96 -14.39 30.23
N ASP A 667 14.64 -13.96 29.01
CA ASP A 667 15.29 -12.84 28.31
C ASP A 667 14.69 -11.46 28.70
N GLY A 668 13.60 -11.46 29.47
CA GLY A 668 12.89 -10.25 29.88
C GLY A 668 12.04 -9.63 28.77
N TRP A 669 11.98 -10.23 27.57
CA TRP A 669 11.14 -9.69 26.50
C TRP A 669 9.66 -9.97 26.80
N GLN A 670 8.91 -8.88 26.87
CA GLN A 670 7.46 -8.91 26.93
C GLN A 670 6.94 -8.19 25.71
N VAL A 671 5.90 -8.73 25.09
CA VAL A 671 4.98 -7.87 24.34
C VAL A 671 4.54 -6.80 25.34
N ILE A 672 4.94 -5.55 25.14
CA ILE A 672 4.67 -4.48 26.11
C ILE A 672 3.14 -4.35 26.23
N THR A 673 2.59 -4.86 27.33
CA THR A 673 1.19 -4.75 27.70
C THR A 673 0.94 -3.60 28.68
N THR A 674 1.97 -2.83 29.05
CA THR A 674 1.78 -1.69 29.97
C THR A 674 1.21 -0.49 29.21
N GLY A 675 0.08 0.04 29.69
CA GLY A 675 -0.66 1.15 29.07
C GLY A 675 -2.00 0.69 28.45
N ILE A 676 -2.48 1.42 27.43
CA ILE A 676 -3.77 1.24 26.75
C ILE A 676 -3.99 -0.21 26.21
N CYS A 677 -2.95 -1.06 26.17
CA CYS A 677 -2.93 -2.40 25.55
C CYS A 677 -2.93 -3.60 26.53
N ALA A 678 -3.39 -3.47 27.79
CA ALA A 678 -3.08 -4.44 28.85
C ALA A 678 -3.79 -5.81 28.86
N ASN A 679 -4.78 -6.08 27.97
CA ASN A 679 -5.76 -7.15 28.23
C ASN A 679 -5.95 -8.22 27.13
N GLN A 680 -5.05 -8.40 26.17
CA GLN A 680 -5.24 -9.40 25.10
C GLN A 680 -4.12 -10.43 25.03
N TYR A 681 -4.49 -11.71 25.18
CA TYR A 681 -3.68 -12.84 24.74
C TYR A 681 -3.74 -12.92 23.21
N LEU A 682 -2.58 -12.89 22.56
CA LEU A 682 -2.45 -12.85 21.11
C LEU A 682 -1.63 -14.04 20.66
N ASP A 683 -2.22 -14.88 19.80
CA ASP A 683 -1.49 -15.85 19.01
C ASP A 683 -0.75 -15.10 17.90
N LEU A 684 0.58 -15.06 17.93
CA LEU A 684 1.41 -14.34 16.95
C LEU A 684 1.68 -15.15 15.66
N ASN A 685 1.31 -16.43 15.64
CA ASN A 685 1.49 -17.33 14.51
C ASN A 685 0.23 -18.18 14.22
N PRO A 686 -0.93 -17.53 13.99
CA PRO A 686 -2.19 -18.25 13.86
C PRO A 686 -2.21 -19.12 12.60
N GLN A 687 -2.71 -20.34 12.77
CA GLN A 687 -2.99 -21.30 11.70
C GLN A 687 -4.27 -20.93 10.95
N GLN A 688 -4.21 -19.75 10.33
CA GLN A 688 -5.30 -19.09 9.64
C GLN A 688 -4.78 -18.30 8.43
N TRP A 689 -5.66 -18.06 7.45
CA TRP A 689 -5.44 -17.17 6.31
C TRP A 689 -6.75 -16.49 5.87
N TYR A 690 -6.65 -15.27 5.37
CA TYR A 690 -7.78 -14.48 4.90
C TYR A 690 -7.70 -14.33 3.39
N ASP A 691 -8.71 -14.84 2.70
CA ASP A 691 -8.83 -14.77 1.26
C ASP A 691 -9.78 -13.63 0.84
N TYR A 692 -9.18 -12.47 0.55
CA TYR A 692 -9.86 -11.28 0.03
C TYR A 692 -10.12 -11.33 -1.49
N THR A 693 -9.69 -12.41 -2.14
CA THR A 693 -9.73 -12.55 -3.61
C THR A 693 -10.83 -13.48 -4.11
N ALA A 694 -11.64 -14.04 -3.20
CA ALA A 694 -12.72 -14.94 -3.52
C ALA A 694 -13.87 -14.19 -4.21
N ILE A 695 -13.94 -14.29 -5.53
CA ILE A 695 -14.88 -13.55 -6.39
C ILE A 695 -16.34 -13.90 -6.05
N ASN A 696 -17.24 -12.92 -6.08
CA ASN A 696 -18.66 -13.10 -5.82
C ASN A 696 -19.33 -14.01 -6.86
N GLY A 697 -20.28 -14.84 -6.42
CA GLY A 697 -21.09 -15.68 -7.31
C GLY A 697 -20.42 -16.98 -7.75
N LYS A 698 -19.20 -17.27 -7.29
CA LYS A 698 -18.52 -18.55 -7.47
C LYS A 698 -18.74 -19.46 -6.25
N ASN A 699 -18.29 -20.70 -6.36
CA ASN A 699 -18.13 -21.58 -5.21
C ASN A 699 -16.71 -22.10 -5.23
N TYR A 700 -16.08 -22.18 -4.06
CA TYR A 700 -14.69 -22.58 -3.97
C TYR A 700 -14.53 -23.82 -3.10
N GLU A 701 -13.59 -24.67 -3.49
CA GLU A 701 -12.98 -25.68 -2.63
C GLU A 701 -11.69 -25.10 -2.07
N TYR A 702 -11.44 -25.34 -0.78
CA TYR A 702 -10.21 -24.94 -0.10
C TYR A 702 -9.48 -26.17 0.40
N ARG A 703 -8.16 -26.15 0.32
CA ARG A 703 -7.31 -27.15 0.97
C ARG A 703 -6.14 -26.50 1.69
N VAL A 704 -5.71 -27.16 2.75
CA VAL A 704 -4.48 -26.84 3.47
C VAL A 704 -3.59 -28.07 3.41
N VAL A 705 -2.34 -27.85 3.00
CA VAL A 705 -1.33 -28.88 2.88
C VAL A 705 -0.22 -28.57 3.87
N ALA A 706 0.04 -29.45 4.83
CA ALA A 706 1.28 -29.42 5.59
C ALA A 706 2.40 -29.91 4.68
N ILE A 707 3.48 -29.15 4.55
CA ILE A 707 4.55 -29.47 3.60
C ILE A 707 5.90 -29.67 4.28
N GLY A 708 6.55 -30.77 3.91
CA GLY A 708 7.96 -31.00 4.17
C GLY A 708 8.83 -30.23 3.18
N CYS A 709 10.14 -30.40 3.26
CA CYS A 709 11.09 -29.70 2.39
C CYS A 709 10.97 -30.09 0.90
N ASP A 710 10.35 -31.24 0.62
CA ASP A 710 10.06 -31.74 -0.73
C ASP A 710 8.75 -31.19 -1.34
N GLN A 711 8.00 -30.38 -0.59
CA GLN A 711 6.76 -29.72 -1.01
C GLN A 711 5.65 -30.65 -1.55
N ASN A 712 5.64 -31.92 -1.14
CA ASN A 712 4.63 -32.86 -1.63
C ASN A 712 3.23 -32.62 -1.03
N ASP A 713 2.22 -33.23 -1.66
CA ASP A 713 0.80 -33.12 -1.27
C ASP A 713 0.32 -34.25 -0.35
N LEU A 714 1.22 -35.02 0.28
CA LEU A 714 0.84 -36.24 1.01
C LEU A 714 0.09 -35.95 2.33
N SER A 715 0.26 -34.77 2.91
CA SER A 715 -0.40 -34.35 4.17
C SER A 715 -1.38 -33.21 3.93
N VAL A 716 -2.54 -33.55 3.37
CA VAL A 716 -3.55 -32.59 2.90
C VAL A 716 -4.92 -32.81 3.54
N VAL A 717 -5.57 -31.70 3.91
CA VAL A 717 -6.98 -31.67 4.29
C VAL A 717 -7.74 -30.74 3.34
N THR A 718 -8.94 -31.15 2.93
CA THR A 718 -9.76 -30.42 1.96
C THR A 718 -11.15 -30.19 2.53
N VAL A 719 -11.69 -28.99 2.32
CA VAL A 719 -13.10 -28.68 2.54
C VAL A 719 -13.79 -28.61 1.17
N PRO A 720 -14.75 -29.51 0.88
CA PRO A 720 -15.29 -29.73 -0.46
C PRO A 720 -16.24 -28.63 -0.94
N GLN A 721 -16.64 -27.69 -0.08
CA GLN A 721 -17.44 -26.54 -0.50
C GLN A 721 -17.42 -25.42 0.54
N ALA A 722 -16.92 -24.26 0.14
CA ALA A 722 -17.16 -23.00 0.82
C ALA A 722 -17.90 -22.07 -0.18
N PRO A 723 -19.11 -21.59 0.16
CA PRO A 723 -19.80 -20.65 -0.69
C PRO A 723 -18.99 -19.35 -0.78
N SER A 724 -18.61 -18.92 -1.99
CA SER A 724 -18.12 -17.54 -2.19
C SER A 724 -19.29 -16.56 -2.30
N LYS A 725 -20.43 -17.11 -2.75
CA LYS A 725 -21.74 -16.48 -2.82
C LYS A 725 -22.43 -16.55 -1.46
N VAL A 726 -22.72 -15.39 -0.87
CA VAL A 726 -23.90 -15.29 -0.01
C VAL A 726 -25.08 -15.44 -0.97
N ASP A 727 -25.93 -16.45 -0.79
CA ASP A 727 -27.31 -16.32 -1.28
C ASP A 727 -27.92 -15.17 -0.47
N LEU A 728 -27.69 -13.95 -0.99
CA LEU A 728 -28.02 -12.62 -0.48
C LEU A 728 -29.52 -12.44 -0.23
N VAL A 729 -30.32 -13.49 -0.41
CA VAL A 729 -31.76 -13.45 -0.37
C VAL A 729 -32.30 -13.46 1.06
N ASN A 730 -31.56 -13.94 2.08
CA ASN A 730 -32.18 -14.15 3.40
C ASN A 730 -31.54 -13.52 4.66
N ASP A 731 -30.26 -13.08 4.72
CA ASP A 731 -29.71 -12.68 6.05
C ASP A 731 -28.86 -11.39 6.16
N ILE A 732 -28.62 -10.61 5.10
CA ILE A 732 -28.00 -9.27 5.26
C ILE A 732 -28.70 -8.28 4.34
N VAL A 733 -29.78 -7.71 4.84
CA VAL A 733 -30.34 -6.50 4.25
C VAL A 733 -29.45 -5.35 4.73
N ASN A 734 -28.63 -4.82 3.81
CA ASN A 734 -27.86 -3.58 3.96
C ASN A 734 -26.67 -3.55 4.96
N GLY A 735 -25.93 -4.64 5.16
CA GLY A 735 -24.68 -4.59 5.95
C GLY A 735 -24.86 -4.51 7.47
N LEU A 736 -25.99 -4.98 7.99
CA LEU A 736 -26.31 -4.94 9.42
C LEU A 736 -25.77 -6.18 10.18
N LEU A 737 -25.08 -5.93 11.29
CA LEU A 737 -24.62 -6.89 12.29
C LEU A 737 -25.25 -6.55 13.64
N ILE A 738 -25.81 -7.54 14.34
CA ILE A 738 -26.43 -7.37 15.66
C ILE A 738 -25.87 -8.42 16.62
N TYR A 739 -25.37 -8.02 17.79
CA TYR A 739 -24.73 -8.94 18.74
C TYR A 739 -24.72 -8.43 20.20
N PRO A 740 -24.69 -9.31 21.21
CA PRO A 740 -24.90 -10.75 21.11
C PRO A 740 -26.37 -11.07 20.83
N VAL A 741 -26.62 -12.20 20.15
CA VAL A 741 -27.94 -12.81 20.07
C VAL A 741 -27.76 -14.29 20.44
N PRO A 742 -28.34 -14.80 21.55
CA PRO A 742 -29.27 -14.12 22.47
C PRO A 742 -28.67 -12.94 23.25
N VAL A 743 -29.51 -11.96 23.62
CA VAL A 743 -29.14 -10.73 24.33
C VAL A 743 -29.66 -10.74 25.76
N LYS A 744 -28.78 -10.45 26.72
CA LYS A 744 -29.17 -10.31 28.13
C LYS A 744 -29.60 -8.88 28.46
N ASP A 745 -28.66 -7.94 28.34
CA ASP A 745 -28.90 -6.55 28.72
C ASP A 745 -28.71 -5.56 27.56
N ILE A 746 -27.61 -5.69 26.80
CA ILE A 746 -27.23 -4.71 25.77
C ILE A 746 -27.11 -5.39 24.41
N LEU A 747 -27.85 -4.88 23.43
CA LEU A 747 -27.77 -5.27 22.03
C LEU A 747 -26.88 -4.27 21.28
N ASN A 748 -25.76 -4.73 20.74
CA ASN A 748 -24.90 -3.94 19.86
C ASN A 748 -25.36 -4.10 18.41
N ILE A 749 -25.23 -3.03 17.64
CA ILE A 749 -25.69 -2.90 16.27
C ILE A 749 -24.56 -2.26 15.49
N ARG A 750 -24.11 -2.90 14.40
CA ARG A 750 -23.17 -2.32 13.45
C ARG A 750 -23.78 -2.37 12.07
N LEU A 751 -24.03 -1.22 11.44
CA LEU A 751 -24.52 -1.13 10.07
C LEU A 751 -23.38 -0.61 9.18
N GLU A 752 -22.86 -1.48 8.32
CA GLU A 752 -21.76 -1.22 7.40
C GLU A 752 -22.22 -1.24 5.95
N ASN A 753 -22.58 -0.07 5.44
CA ASN A 753 -23.07 0.12 4.07
C ASN A 753 -22.83 1.57 3.61
N ARG A 754 -23.22 1.92 2.38
CA ARG A 754 -23.13 3.31 1.88
C ARG A 754 -24.38 4.16 2.15
N PHE A 755 -25.34 3.68 2.95
CA PHE A 755 -26.51 4.48 3.31
C PHE A 755 -26.07 5.57 4.29
N GLU A 756 -26.43 6.82 4.01
CA GLU A 756 -26.23 7.95 4.90
C GLU A 756 -27.57 8.66 5.11
N GLY A 757 -27.78 9.16 6.32
CA GLY A 757 -29.02 9.83 6.69
C GLY A 757 -29.64 9.33 7.99
N LYS A 758 -30.81 9.88 8.27
CA LYS A 758 -31.56 9.58 9.49
C LYS A 758 -32.10 8.14 9.46
N LEU A 759 -31.93 7.45 10.58
CA LEU A 759 -32.38 6.09 10.82
C LEU A 759 -33.25 6.02 12.07
N THR A 760 -34.20 5.10 12.06
CA THR A 760 -35.02 4.74 13.22
C THR A 760 -34.87 3.24 13.45
N ILE A 761 -34.47 2.87 14.66
CA ILE A 761 -34.31 1.50 15.13
C ILE A 761 -35.48 1.19 16.07
N GLU A 762 -36.14 0.05 15.90
CA GLU A 762 -37.29 -0.38 16.68
C GLU A 762 -37.13 -1.84 17.13
N ILE A 763 -37.53 -2.14 18.37
CA ILE A 763 -37.80 -3.51 18.83
C ILE A 763 -39.31 -3.67 18.93
N VAL A 764 -39.84 -4.73 18.34
CA VAL A 764 -41.27 -5.00 18.21
C VAL A 764 -41.56 -6.39 18.77
N ASP A 765 -42.59 -6.51 19.61
CA ASP A 765 -43.04 -7.82 20.10
C ASP A 765 -43.72 -8.66 19.00
N LEU A 766 -44.00 -9.93 19.30
CA LEU A 766 -44.64 -10.85 18.34
C LEU A 766 -46.09 -10.48 18.00
N GLN A 767 -46.71 -9.59 18.77
CA GLN A 767 -48.04 -9.04 18.49
C GLN A 767 -47.97 -7.78 17.60
N GLY A 768 -46.77 -7.36 17.20
CA GLY A 768 -46.54 -6.24 16.31
C GLY A 768 -46.46 -4.87 17.01
N LYS A 769 -46.43 -4.82 18.34
CA LYS A 769 -46.31 -3.57 19.11
C LYS A 769 -44.83 -3.22 19.30
N THR A 770 -44.46 -1.98 18.95
CA THR A 770 -43.13 -1.44 19.22
C THR A 770 -42.95 -1.27 20.73
N VAL A 771 -41.96 -1.99 21.28
CA VAL A 771 -41.60 -1.95 22.71
C VAL A 771 -40.40 -1.06 23.00
N LEU A 772 -39.55 -0.80 22.00
CA LEU A 772 -38.44 0.15 22.09
C LEU A 772 -38.24 0.84 20.75
N SER A 773 -37.88 2.14 20.76
CA SER A 773 -37.50 2.87 19.56
C SER A 773 -36.34 3.83 19.84
N LYS A 774 -35.41 3.97 18.89
CA LYS A 774 -34.27 4.88 18.93
C LYS A 774 -34.06 5.51 17.56
N ASN A 775 -33.96 6.84 17.51
CA ASN A 775 -33.53 7.53 16.30
C ASN A 775 -32.02 7.72 16.32
N THR A 776 -31.37 7.54 15.17
CA THR A 776 -29.95 7.79 14.96
C THR A 776 -29.72 8.42 13.58
N TYR A 777 -28.48 8.77 13.28
CA TYR A 777 -28.07 9.34 12.00
C TYR A 777 -26.75 8.70 11.58
N LYS A 778 -26.72 8.13 10.38
CA LYS A 778 -25.50 7.52 9.81
C LYS A 778 -24.80 8.53 8.91
N GLN A 779 -23.57 8.88 9.27
CA GLN A 779 -22.75 9.89 8.57
C GLN A 779 -21.52 9.30 7.86
N SER A 780 -21.24 8.02 8.06
CA SER A 780 -20.10 7.34 7.44
C SER A 780 -20.53 5.95 6.97
N ASP A 781 -19.62 5.19 6.35
CA ASP A 781 -19.92 3.84 5.88
C ASP A 781 -20.25 2.87 7.02
N VAL A 782 -19.90 3.20 8.28
CA VAL A 782 -20.13 2.36 9.45
C VAL A 782 -20.89 3.13 10.52
N LEU A 783 -22.04 2.61 10.92
CA LEU A 783 -22.77 3.05 12.11
C LEU A 783 -22.61 2.00 13.20
N ASN A 784 -22.15 2.39 14.39
CA ASN A 784 -22.19 1.55 15.58
C ASN A 784 -23.20 2.14 16.58
N GLU A 785 -24.10 1.30 17.06
CA GLU A 785 -25.19 1.67 17.96
C GLU A 785 -25.39 0.61 19.04
N THR A 786 -25.96 1.03 20.18
CA THR A 786 -26.37 0.12 21.24
C THR A 786 -27.80 0.39 21.69
N LEU A 787 -28.50 -0.68 22.08
CA LEU A 787 -29.82 -0.65 22.72
C LEU A 787 -29.75 -1.38 24.06
N ASN A 788 -30.29 -0.75 25.10
CA ASN A 788 -30.49 -1.41 26.38
C ASN A 788 -31.86 -2.09 26.40
N LEU A 789 -31.88 -3.41 26.59
CA LEU A 789 -33.05 -4.27 26.56
C LEU A 789 -33.39 -4.85 27.95
N ASN A 790 -32.72 -4.39 29.02
CA ASN A 790 -32.90 -4.93 30.38
C ASN A 790 -34.33 -4.82 30.96
N THR A 791 -35.19 -4.02 30.35
CA THR A 791 -36.60 -3.87 30.73
C THR A 791 -37.54 -4.79 29.97
N LEU A 792 -37.05 -5.49 28.94
CA LEU A 792 -37.85 -6.43 28.16
C LEU A 792 -37.93 -7.78 28.88
N SER A 793 -39.08 -8.43 28.74
CA SER A 793 -39.25 -9.80 29.25
C SER A 793 -38.50 -10.79 28.35
N LYS A 794 -38.13 -11.95 28.91
CA LYS A 794 -37.49 -13.01 28.13
C LYS A 794 -38.40 -13.46 26.99
N GLY A 795 -37.85 -13.60 25.78
CA GLY A 795 -38.62 -14.02 24.60
C GLY A 795 -38.05 -13.55 23.27
N ALA A 796 -38.72 -13.92 22.18
CA ALA A 796 -38.36 -13.50 20.83
C ALA A 796 -38.99 -12.15 20.47
N TYR A 797 -38.21 -11.29 19.82
CA TYR A 797 -38.63 -9.97 19.34
C TYR A 797 -38.17 -9.76 17.90
N LEU A 798 -38.84 -8.83 17.20
CA LEU A 798 -38.40 -8.33 15.90
C LEU A 798 -37.60 -7.04 16.08
N TYR A 799 -36.37 -7.04 15.59
CA TYR A 799 -35.59 -5.84 15.33
C TYR A 799 -36.02 -5.24 13.99
N LYS A 800 -36.21 -3.93 13.92
CA LYS A 800 -36.44 -3.18 12.67
C LYS A 800 -35.53 -1.96 12.60
N MET A 801 -34.99 -1.66 11.43
CA MET A 801 -34.28 -0.41 11.15
C MET A 801 -34.81 0.21 9.86
N LYS A 802 -35.15 1.49 9.88
CA LYS A 802 -35.79 2.21 8.77
C LYS A 802 -35.15 3.58 8.55
N GLY A 803 -35.01 4.01 7.31
CA GLY A 803 -34.62 5.39 6.97
C GLY A 803 -34.52 5.60 5.47
N ASN A 804 -35.14 6.64 4.92
CA ASN A 804 -35.10 7.06 3.51
C ASN A 804 -34.78 5.97 2.45
N GLY A 805 -35.62 4.93 2.33
CA GLY A 805 -35.45 3.81 1.39
C GLY A 805 -34.76 2.56 1.96
N LEU A 806 -34.09 2.67 3.11
CA LEU A 806 -33.58 1.58 3.92
C LEU A 806 -34.72 0.99 4.77
N SER A 807 -34.91 -0.32 4.69
CA SER A 807 -35.80 -1.07 5.58
C SER A 807 -35.18 -2.44 5.86
N ILE A 808 -34.82 -2.68 7.12
CA ILE A 808 -34.20 -3.92 7.61
C ILE A 808 -35.07 -4.48 8.72
N VAL A 809 -35.26 -5.80 8.71
CA VAL A 809 -35.96 -6.54 9.76
C VAL A 809 -35.13 -7.78 10.12
N SER A 810 -34.96 -8.06 11.41
CA SER A 810 -34.27 -9.25 11.92
C SER A 810 -34.93 -9.75 13.20
N ILE A 811 -34.66 -10.99 13.61
CA ILE A 811 -35.17 -11.58 14.86
C ILE A 811 -34.07 -11.53 15.92
N ILE A 812 -34.43 -11.16 17.15
CA ILE A 812 -33.54 -11.22 18.32
C ILE A 812 -34.20 -12.01 19.46
N LEU A 813 -33.39 -12.63 20.31
CA LEU A 813 -33.84 -13.39 21.48
C LEU A 813 -33.34 -12.70 22.75
N VAL A 814 -34.25 -12.30 23.66
CA VAL A 814 -33.92 -11.70 24.96
C VAL A 814 -33.92 -12.77 26.04
N GLU A 815 -32.85 -12.84 26.83
CA GLU A 815 -32.58 -13.86 27.87
C GLU A 815 -32.65 -13.39 29.31
#